data_AF-A0A925HYF0-F1
#
_entry.id   AF-A0A925HYF0-F1
#
_cell.length_a   1.000
_cell.length_b   1.000
_cell.length_c   1.000
_cell.angle_alpha   90.00
_cell.angle_beta   90.00
_cell.angle_gamma   90.00
#
_symmetry.space_group_name_H-M   'P 1'
#
loop_
_entity.id
_entity.type
_entity.pdbx_description
1 polymer ?
#
loop_
_entity_poly.entity_id
_entity_poly.type
_entity_poly.pdbx_seq_one_letter_code
_entity_poly.pdbx_strand_id
1 'polypeptide(L)'
;MFGWMMPAKRRRARNKRLSRTRSRFTRLALEALEDRITPATLVPPMILDPVSAVRVDESRYIIRGTLQATASAVTTVTAYRDSNQNGVFDAGRDPLAGVAIVVRKGKAFSLSVPLNQNVNNQFFIQTRQSGSSSLPLTLPLITEDSRPPTVTGMTRLGAQATNASSVQFAVNFSEPVTGVDAADFRVVRSGSVASTSLAVSGAGSSYTVTVGGISGAGTLGLSLIDNDTIRDVLTKSAQAHPLGGTGAGNGNFTTGQTYTMLGLPVVSSITPTGPVTTNSRTIAYTVTFSENVTGVDVGDFAVSASGVTGATVASVTGTGATRTVVVNTGTGSGTVRLDLIDNDSIIDATGNTLAGTGAGNGSFTTALAYTIDRAVPVVANIVRAGEVTTGGGTANFTVTFSEAVTGVGVEDFALTASGISGAAISSISGSGATYAVMVNTGTGTGSVRLNLIDNDSILDAAGNLLNGVAAGTFLSGQTYLVVSANTDSLATVVLPPLDINLLGLRVQTSEIIVSVSADAGDGKLLGNLLTTASNLIDLQEAADALNQVLSTTVGLLNSADLGIDLGGSSFDARPVATIDVLTLHVAPVQLDLLGALVNTSPIDVSITANSGQGLILGNIVYDLANLFNDLPGQPLNIDVLNQKLNELLGLVSTAVGLIPPADVPLVLPHEGQILSLTVPALDLNLLGLMVETSPITVNADAEQGGGKLLGNVLTSLLGTLDATPDKIAQLNNTLNGVLARVVGVLNTADLTVSAALVGALPPALQTLLDPILVAPAGSTAPILDLIIVSQDGTSPPVEVDLLGLVVTTSNIDAHISATTGDGLILGNLLYNVANLANPNGSGGLLALLNALGSGNLDSTAGSEGGSLTGITPATQQLLQIELDPLDINLLGLQITSDPIIVTIAAQGGDGKLLGNLLGAVSTLVNFPGVEAALNNALGTVVNLVNSVDLSLPPEVVGSGVFDTAAPSSTQLLDVFVAPVHLDVLGLLVTTSPIHLTITAHAGQGLVLGNVVSALAHLFDNPPPELTVDDLNIRLEQLLADLNAQIPGIPAAPTPPVTLEPGQFLELTVAPIDLNLLGLLLNTSPITVNAFAQTGDGNLLGNLLDSLLFTIDATPGNLTTLSENLNGLLAKVIGVLNASDLTLAQAAIDALPEVV
;
A
#
# COMPACT_ATOMS: atom_id res chain seq x y z
N MET A 1 -84.85 23.15 25.47
CA MET A 1 -85.79 23.16 24.33
C MET A 1 -85.34 22.05 23.39
N PHE A 2 -86.20 21.05 23.08
CA PHE A 2 -85.99 19.95 22.10
C PHE A 2 -84.72 19.06 22.28
N GLY A 3 -84.65 17.79 21.87
CA GLY A 3 -85.63 16.83 21.31
C GLY A 3 -84.86 15.65 20.67
N TRP A 4 -84.74 14.48 21.31
CA TRP A 4 -85.58 13.26 21.16
C TRP A 4 -85.32 12.38 19.92
N MET A 5 -84.75 11.17 20.12
CA MET A 5 -85.02 9.87 19.45
C MET A 5 -83.92 8.84 19.83
N MET A 6 -84.10 7.50 19.90
CA MET A 6 -85.25 6.61 20.18
C MET A 6 -84.71 5.18 20.61
N PRO A 7 -85.53 4.13 20.92
CA PRO A 7 -85.22 3.11 21.96
C PRO A 7 -84.81 1.71 21.41
N ALA A 8 -84.64 0.59 22.16
CA ALA A 8 -85.15 0.13 23.47
C ALA A 8 -84.24 -1.00 24.09
N LYS A 9 -84.60 -2.02 24.91
CA LYS A 9 -85.89 -2.60 25.40
C LYS A 9 -85.66 -3.52 26.64
N ARG A 10 -86.39 -3.28 27.76
CA ARG A 10 -86.70 -4.21 28.91
C ARG A 10 -85.57 -4.51 29.95
N ARG A 11 -85.85 -4.72 31.26
CA ARG A 11 -87.12 -4.82 32.05
C ARG A 11 -86.88 -4.54 33.57
N ARG A 12 -87.74 -3.71 34.20
CA ARG A 12 -88.33 -3.79 35.59
C ARG A 12 -87.41 -4.02 36.84
N ALA A 13 -87.64 -3.42 38.03
CA ALA A 13 -88.82 -2.71 38.56
C ALA A 13 -88.57 -1.75 39.75
N ARG A 14 -89.44 -0.73 39.88
CA ARG A 14 -90.02 -0.08 41.10
C ARG A 14 -89.05 0.60 42.10
N ASN A 15 -89.04 1.95 42.19
CA ASN A 15 -89.97 2.87 42.91
C ASN A 15 -89.59 3.06 44.40
N LYS A 16 -89.70 4.21 45.08
CA LYS A 16 -89.98 5.66 44.81
C LYS A 16 -89.56 6.37 46.12
N ARG A 17 -88.63 7.33 46.18
CA ARG A 17 -88.68 8.79 45.86
C ARG A 17 -89.74 9.62 46.62
N LEU A 18 -89.27 10.76 47.17
CA LEU A 18 -89.98 11.99 47.61
C LEU A 18 -90.70 11.94 48.98
N SER A 19 -90.89 13.02 49.76
CA SER A 19 -90.15 14.26 50.13
C SER A 19 -91.16 15.34 50.60
N ARG A 20 -90.90 16.02 51.73
CA ARG A 20 -91.64 17.23 52.23
C ARG A 20 -93.13 16.94 52.57
N THR A 21 -93.91 17.73 53.32
CA THR A 21 -93.83 19.19 53.61
C THR A 21 -94.50 19.54 54.97
N ARG A 22 -94.22 20.75 55.47
CA ARG A 22 -94.73 21.44 56.68
C ARG A 22 -96.25 21.38 56.98
N SER A 23 -96.58 21.69 58.25
CA SER A 23 -97.51 22.77 58.70
C SER A 23 -98.97 22.49 59.15
N ARG A 24 -99.18 22.62 60.49
CA ARG A 24 -100.16 23.48 61.21
C ARG A 24 -101.60 23.01 61.57
N PHE A 25 -101.94 23.30 62.85
CA PHE A 25 -103.25 23.79 63.41
C PHE A 25 -104.40 22.73 63.49
N THR A 26 -105.39 22.70 64.40
CA THR A 26 -105.87 23.52 65.57
C THR A 26 -106.89 22.66 66.39
N ARG A 27 -106.88 22.56 67.74
CA ARG A 27 -107.61 23.36 68.80
C ARG A 27 -108.91 22.71 69.38
N LEU A 28 -109.13 22.87 70.71
CA LEU A 28 -110.32 22.53 71.56
C LEU A 28 -110.53 21.02 71.89
N ALA A 29 -111.08 20.59 73.04
CA ALA A 29 -111.72 21.25 74.21
C ALA A 29 -111.22 20.61 75.54
N LEU A 30 -110.99 21.33 76.65
CA LEU A 30 -111.89 21.85 77.70
C LEU A 30 -112.29 20.83 78.81
N GLU A 31 -111.68 21.06 80.00
CA GLU A 31 -112.13 20.84 81.40
C GLU A 31 -112.79 19.53 81.89
N ALA A 32 -112.20 18.99 82.97
CA ALA A 32 -112.86 18.97 84.29
C ALA A 32 -111.79 19.16 85.39
N LEU A 33 -111.99 20.13 86.29
CA LEU A 33 -111.21 20.25 87.52
C LEU A 33 -111.68 19.20 88.52
N GLU A 34 -110.77 18.59 89.29
CA GLU A 34 -110.92 18.44 90.74
C GLU A 34 -109.60 17.97 91.41
N ASP A 35 -109.44 18.45 92.64
CA ASP A 35 -108.28 18.49 93.53
C ASP A 35 -107.26 17.32 93.46
N ARG A 36 -105.97 17.62 93.22
CA ARG A 36 -104.87 16.63 93.27
C ARG A 36 -103.53 17.22 93.73
N ILE A 37 -103.04 16.74 94.87
CA ILE A 37 -101.68 16.97 95.36
C ILE A 37 -100.67 16.34 94.38
N THR A 38 -99.89 17.18 93.70
CA THR A 38 -98.89 16.75 92.72
C THR A 38 -97.69 16.05 93.38
N PRO A 39 -97.32 14.82 93.00
CA PRO A 39 -96.02 14.27 93.36
C PRO A 39 -94.91 15.04 92.63
N ALA A 40 -93.82 15.36 93.33
CA ALA A 40 -92.69 16.07 92.75
C ALA A 40 -92.08 15.27 91.60
N THR A 41 -92.11 15.82 90.39
CA THR A 41 -91.51 15.21 89.19
C THR A 41 -89.99 15.12 89.36
N LEU A 42 -89.42 13.91 89.32
CA LEU A 42 -87.97 13.75 89.34
C LEU A 42 -87.36 14.36 88.08
N VAL A 43 -86.37 15.22 88.27
CA VAL A 43 -85.58 15.83 87.19
C VAL A 43 -84.41 14.90 86.82
N PRO A 44 -84.06 14.75 85.53
CA PRO A 44 -82.91 13.96 85.12
C PRO A 44 -81.59 14.47 85.74
N PRO A 45 -80.58 13.59 85.91
CA PRO A 45 -79.31 14.00 86.48
C PRO A 45 -78.51 14.88 85.51
N MET A 46 -77.60 15.69 86.04
CA MET A 46 -76.59 16.39 85.24
C MET A 46 -75.38 15.48 85.04
N ILE A 47 -74.94 15.31 83.80
CA ILE A 47 -73.78 14.49 83.44
C ILE A 47 -72.52 15.37 83.45
N LEU A 48 -71.45 14.86 84.05
CA LEU A 48 -70.13 15.49 84.14
C LEU A 48 -69.06 14.71 83.35
N ASP A 49 -69.31 13.42 83.06
CA ASP A 49 -68.49 12.59 82.19
C ASP A 49 -69.38 11.46 81.62
N PRO A 50 -69.56 11.34 80.29
CA PRO A 50 -68.99 12.16 79.23
C PRO A 50 -69.78 13.48 79.03
N VAL A 51 -69.08 14.58 78.73
CA VAL A 51 -69.70 15.87 78.32
C VAL A 51 -69.81 16.05 76.81
N SER A 52 -69.05 15.27 76.04
CA SER A 52 -69.05 15.21 74.57
C SER A 52 -68.88 13.75 74.13
N ALA A 53 -68.95 13.47 72.83
CA ALA A 53 -68.62 12.13 72.36
C ALA A 53 -67.17 11.77 72.73
N VAL A 54 -66.95 10.51 73.14
CA VAL A 54 -65.64 9.99 73.55
C VAL A 54 -65.35 8.67 72.86
N ARG A 55 -64.06 8.38 72.64
CA ARG A 55 -63.54 7.13 72.09
C ARG A 55 -62.50 6.58 73.06
N VAL A 56 -62.65 5.33 73.51
CA VAL A 56 -61.85 4.72 74.59
C VAL A 56 -61.64 3.22 74.35
N ASP A 57 -60.51 2.70 74.82
CA ASP A 57 -60.32 1.25 75.00
C ASP A 57 -60.64 0.88 76.46
N GLU A 58 -61.94 0.72 76.75
CA GLU A 58 -62.41 0.27 78.06
C GLU A 58 -63.64 -0.62 77.91
N SER A 59 -63.56 -1.88 78.37
CA SER A 59 -64.72 -2.80 78.41
C SER A 59 -65.91 -2.28 79.23
N ARG A 60 -65.69 -1.27 80.08
CA ARG A 60 -66.73 -0.53 80.82
C ARG A 60 -66.37 0.94 80.93
N TYR A 61 -67.33 1.84 80.68
CA TYR A 61 -67.15 3.27 80.91
C TYR A 61 -67.79 3.70 82.24
N ILE A 62 -67.16 4.65 82.95
CA ILE A 62 -67.68 5.19 84.22
C ILE A 62 -68.36 6.53 83.97
N ILE A 63 -69.70 6.51 83.88
CA ILE A 63 -70.51 7.72 83.78
C ILE A 63 -70.49 8.43 85.13
N ARG A 64 -70.11 9.71 85.15
CA ARG A 64 -70.09 10.54 86.35
C ARG A 64 -71.08 11.69 86.22
N GLY A 65 -71.73 12.03 87.32
CA GLY A 65 -72.69 13.13 87.32
C GLY A 65 -73.21 13.47 88.71
N THR A 66 -74.17 14.38 88.74
CA THR A 66 -74.86 14.80 89.97
C THR A 66 -76.37 14.82 89.80
N LEU A 67 -77.09 14.46 90.86
CA LEU A 67 -78.50 14.77 91.00
C LEU A 67 -78.67 16.29 91.16
N GLN A 68 -79.65 16.88 90.47
CA GLN A 68 -79.92 18.31 90.59
C GLN A 68 -80.41 18.67 92.01
N ALA A 69 -81.28 17.82 92.58
CA ALA A 69 -81.72 17.87 93.97
C ALA A 69 -81.05 16.78 94.83
N THR A 70 -80.99 17.00 96.14
CA THR A 70 -80.32 16.07 97.08
C THR A 70 -81.18 14.84 97.36
N ALA A 71 -80.59 13.63 97.30
CA ALA A 71 -81.30 12.36 97.48
C ALA A 71 -82.06 12.30 98.83
N SER A 72 -83.40 12.30 98.78
CA SER A 72 -84.24 12.35 99.99
C SER A 72 -84.57 10.96 100.56
N ALA A 73 -84.56 9.93 99.71
CA ALA A 73 -84.69 8.52 100.05
C ALA A 73 -83.61 7.69 99.35
N VAL A 74 -83.69 6.35 99.38
CA VAL A 74 -82.86 5.50 98.52
C VAL A 74 -83.17 5.85 97.07
N THR A 75 -82.19 6.47 96.41
CA THR A 75 -82.33 7.04 95.06
C THR A 75 -81.36 6.31 94.16
N THR A 76 -81.81 5.82 93.01
CA THR A 76 -80.94 5.13 92.05
C THR A 76 -80.84 5.91 90.76
N VAL A 77 -79.66 5.85 90.13
CA VAL A 77 -79.44 6.29 88.76
C VAL A 77 -79.29 5.03 87.91
N THR A 78 -80.19 4.83 86.96
CA THR A 78 -80.25 3.65 86.10
C THR A 78 -79.86 4.04 84.67
N ALA A 79 -78.89 3.34 84.11
CA ALA A 79 -78.54 3.43 82.69
C ALA A 79 -79.23 2.33 81.90
N TYR A 80 -79.75 2.69 80.73
CA TYR A 80 -80.34 1.80 79.73
C TYR A 80 -79.54 1.89 78.45
N ARG A 81 -79.21 0.76 77.82
CA ARG A 81 -78.55 0.74 76.51
C ARG A 81 -79.60 0.89 75.42
N ASP A 82 -79.39 1.81 74.49
CA ASP A 82 -80.12 1.80 73.21
C ASP A 82 -79.71 0.53 72.43
N SER A 83 -80.59 -0.47 72.40
CA SER A 83 -80.28 -1.76 71.76
C SER A 83 -80.69 -1.85 70.30
N ASN A 84 -81.50 -0.90 69.81
CA ASN A 84 -81.94 -0.85 68.42
C ASN A 84 -81.33 0.31 67.62
N GLN A 85 -80.53 1.16 68.29
CA GLN A 85 -79.79 2.30 67.77
C GLN A 85 -80.70 3.37 67.12
N ASN A 86 -81.93 3.53 67.63
CA ASN A 86 -82.89 4.50 67.11
C ASN A 86 -82.78 5.89 67.77
N GLY A 87 -81.98 6.05 68.84
CA GLY A 87 -81.80 7.29 69.59
C GLY A 87 -82.95 7.66 70.52
N VAL A 88 -83.90 6.75 70.77
CA VAL A 88 -85.12 6.92 71.57
C VAL A 88 -85.21 5.83 72.64
N PHE A 89 -85.49 6.21 73.88
CA PHE A 89 -85.63 5.25 74.98
C PHE A 89 -86.92 4.42 74.88
N ASP A 90 -86.78 3.13 74.58
CA ASP A 90 -87.88 2.17 74.48
C ASP A 90 -88.04 1.38 75.81
N ALA A 91 -88.89 1.88 76.69
CA ALA A 91 -89.12 1.28 78.02
C ALA A 91 -89.50 -0.21 77.95
N GLY A 92 -88.65 -1.08 78.51
CA GLY A 92 -88.83 -2.53 78.53
C GLY A 92 -88.25 -3.28 77.33
N ARG A 93 -87.77 -2.57 76.30
CA ARG A 93 -86.93 -3.14 75.23
C ARG A 93 -85.45 -2.81 75.42
N ASP A 94 -85.16 -1.57 75.84
CA ASP A 94 -83.80 -1.18 76.19
C ASP A 94 -83.39 -1.83 77.51
N PRO A 95 -82.37 -2.71 77.51
CA PRO A 95 -81.93 -3.43 78.69
C PRO A 95 -81.19 -2.49 79.64
N LEU A 96 -81.30 -2.79 80.92
CA LEU A 96 -80.58 -2.13 81.99
C LEU A 96 -79.07 -2.39 81.85
N ALA A 97 -78.30 -1.34 81.57
CA ALA A 97 -76.84 -1.38 81.42
C ALA A 97 -76.09 -1.22 82.76
N GLY A 98 -76.71 -0.59 83.76
CA GLY A 98 -76.15 -0.44 85.09
C GLY A 98 -77.03 0.34 86.06
N VAL A 99 -76.70 0.27 87.35
CA VAL A 99 -77.37 1.02 88.43
C VAL A 99 -76.33 1.57 89.40
N ALA A 100 -76.49 2.84 89.79
CA ALA A 100 -75.76 3.45 90.90
C ALA A 100 -76.73 3.88 92.00
N ILE A 101 -76.39 3.61 93.27
CA ILE A 101 -77.17 4.06 94.42
C ILE A 101 -76.58 5.39 94.92
N VAL A 102 -77.41 6.43 95.00
CA VAL A 102 -77.06 7.68 95.66
C VAL A 102 -77.56 7.62 97.10
N VAL A 103 -76.61 7.63 98.04
CA VAL A 103 -76.90 7.65 99.48
C VAL A 103 -77.70 8.89 99.87
N ARG A 104 -78.56 8.78 100.91
CA ARG A 104 -79.36 9.92 101.40
C ARG A 104 -78.46 11.11 101.70
N LYS A 105 -78.94 12.32 101.38
CA LYS A 105 -78.20 13.59 101.43
C LYS A 105 -77.02 13.72 100.45
N GLY A 106 -76.75 12.71 99.61
CA GLY A 106 -75.79 12.80 98.50
C GLY A 106 -76.36 13.46 97.24
N LYS A 107 -75.46 13.88 96.34
CA LYS A 107 -75.78 14.31 94.96
C LYS A 107 -74.94 13.59 93.90
N ALA A 108 -73.66 13.35 94.13
CA ALA A 108 -72.78 12.71 93.14
C ALA A 108 -73.13 11.23 92.94
N PHE A 109 -72.95 10.74 91.71
CA PHE A 109 -72.99 9.32 91.37
C PHE A 109 -71.84 8.94 90.43
N SER A 110 -71.48 7.67 90.48
CA SER A 110 -70.53 7.02 89.59
C SER A 110 -71.18 5.72 89.11
N LEU A 111 -71.37 5.58 87.81
CA LEU A 111 -72.18 4.53 87.19
C LEU A 111 -71.38 3.84 86.08
N SER A 112 -70.87 2.65 86.37
CA SER A 112 -70.14 1.85 85.39
C SER A 112 -71.09 1.07 84.47
N VAL A 113 -71.03 1.34 83.17
CA VAL A 113 -71.79 0.63 82.12
C VAL A 113 -70.84 -0.21 81.25
N PRO A 114 -71.22 -1.43 80.83
CA PRO A 114 -70.41 -2.21 79.90
C PRO A 114 -70.45 -1.57 78.50
N LEU A 115 -69.34 -1.63 77.77
CA LEU A 115 -69.32 -1.27 76.36
C LEU A 115 -69.36 -2.53 75.48
N ASN A 116 -70.02 -2.43 74.34
CA ASN A 116 -69.89 -3.37 73.24
C ASN A 116 -68.65 -2.93 72.45
N GLN A 117 -67.78 -3.88 72.12
CA GLN A 117 -66.47 -3.59 71.55
C GLN A 117 -66.53 -3.09 70.10
N ASN A 118 -65.62 -2.18 69.74
CA ASN A 118 -65.43 -1.66 68.37
C ASN A 118 -66.70 -1.09 67.72
N VAL A 119 -67.60 -0.54 68.55
CA VAL A 119 -68.86 0.07 68.11
C VAL A 119 -69.23 1.28 68.96
N ASN A 120 -70.13 2.08 68.40
CA ASN A 120 -70.77 3.19 69.10
C ASN A 120 -71.75 2.66 70.16
N ASN A 121 -71.56 3.07 71.41
CA ASN A 121 -72.45 2.76 72.53
C ASN A 121 -73.26 4.00 72.91
N GLN A 122 -74.58 3.90 72.79
CA GLN A 122 -75.52 4.93 73.22
C GLN A 122 -76.32 4.46 74.44
N PHE A 123 -76.51 5.36 75.41
CA PHE A 123 -77.21 5.09 76.66
C PHE A 123 -78.19 6.20 77.02
N PHE A 124 -79.25 5.83 77.73
CA PHE A 124 -80.18 6.74 78.39
C PHE A 124 -80.07 6.61 79.91
N ILE A 125 -80.16 7.73 80.62
CA ILE A 125 -80.08 7.79 82.08
C ILE A 125 -81.42 8.24 82.66
N GLN A 126 -81.90 7.51 83.67
CA GLN A 126 -83.04 7.91 84.50
C GLN A 126 -82.63 7.94 85.98
N THR A 127 -83.18 8.90 86.73
CA THR A 127 -83.20 8.86 88.20
C THR A 127 -84.49 8.21 88.68
N ARG A 128 -84.40 7.36 89.69
CA ARG A 128 -85.54 6.66 90.30
C ARG A 128 -85.54 6.82 91.82
N GLN A 129 -86.69 7.16 92.38
CA GLN A 129 -86.85 7.35 93.83
C GLN A 129 -88.30 7.00 94.22
N SER A 130 -88.46 6.15 95.24
CA SER A 130 -89.78 5.78 95.82
C SER A 130 -90.86 5.43 94.78
N GLY A 131 -90.49 4.67 93.74
CA GLY A 131 -91.40 4.23 92.67
C GLY A 131 -91.58 5.22 91.50
N SER A 132 -91.14 6.47 91.64
CA SER A 132 -91.16 7.47 90.55
C SER A 132 -89.86 7.47 89.75
N SER A 133 -89.92 7.76 88.44
CA SER A 133 -88.77 7.87 87.54
C SER A 133 -88.75 9.24 86.85
N SER A 134 -87.56 9.77 86.54
CA SER A 134 -87.42 10.94 85.66
C SER A 134 -87.70 10.60 84.20
N LEU A 135 -87.80 11.65 83.37
CA LEU A 135 -87.57 11.51 81.93
C LEU A 135 -86.17 10.90 81.66
N PRO A 136 -86.00 10.12 80.58
CA PRO A 136 -84.69 9.64 80.15
C PRO A 136 -83.85 10.80 79.59
N LEU A 137 -82.56 10.83 79.93
CA LEU A 137 -81.55 11.72 79.34
C LEU A 137 -80.59 10.90 78.47
N THR A 138 -80.51 11.20 77.18
CA THR A 138 -79.53 10.59 76.26
C THR A 138 -78.12 11.07 76.60
N LEU A 139 -77.17 10.14 76.70
CA LEU A 139 -75.74 10.47 76.83
C LEU A 139 -75.11 10.85 75.49
N PRO A 140 -74.00 11.61 75.52
CA PRO A 140 -73.07 11.65 74.39
C PRO A 140 -72.58 10.24 74.03
N LEU A 141 -72.18 10.08 72.77
CA LEU A 141 -71.80 8.78 72.22
C LEU A 141 -70.47 8.29 72.83
N ILE A 142 -70.44 7.05 73.30
CA ILE A 142 -69.22 6.41 73.81
C ILE A 142 -68.82 5.34 72.81
N THR A 143 -67.79 5.60 72.01
CA THR A 143 -67.25 4.61 71.08
C THR A 143 -66.25 3.76 71.85
N GLU A 144 -66.48 2.45 71.96
CA GLU A 144 -65.38 1.56 72.36
C GLU A 144 -64.58 1.25 71.12
N ASP A 145 -63.27 1.32 71.26
CA ASP A 145 -62.36 0.93 70.22
C ASP A 145 -61.14 0.24 70.80
N SER A 146 -60.94 -1.00 70.35
CA SER A 146 -59.92 -1.94 70.79
C SER A 146 -59.18 -2.53 69.57
N ARG A 147 -59.31 -1.89 68.40
CA ARG A 147 -58.64 -2.28 67.15
C ARG A 147 -57.49 -1.31 66.87
N PRO A 148 -56.25 -1.82 66.77
CA PRO A 148 -55.16 -1.00 66.28
C PRO A 148 -55.40 -0.49 64.86
N PRO A 149 -54.93 0.71 64.52
CA PRO A 149 -55.02 1.23 63.16
C PRO A 149 -54.18 0.37 62.22
N THR A 150 -54.57 0.32 60.95
CA THR A 150 -53.86 -0.42 59.88
C THR A 150 -53.75 0.43 58.62
N VAL A 151 -52.73 0.20 57.79
CA VAL A 151 -52.62 0.86 56.47
C VAL A 151 -53.60 0.18 55.50
N THR A 152 -54.57 0.94 54.99
CA THR A 152 -55.56 0.45 54.01
C THR A 152 -55.12 0.63 52.57
N GLY A 153 -54.14 1.50 52.30
CA GLY A 153 -53.50 1.58 50.99
C GLY A 153 -52.42 2.64 50.90
N MET A 154 -51.45 2.39 50.00
CA MET A 154 -50.41 3.33 49.61
C MET A 154 -50.36 3.39 48.08
N THR A 155 -50.82 4.51 47.53
CA THR A 155 -51.10 4.67 46.09
C THR A 155 -50.39 5.88 45.51
N ARG A 156 -49.98 5.80 44.24
CA ARG A 156 -49.33 6.92 43.55
C ARG A 156 -50.37 7.96 43.11
N LEU A 157 -50.04 9.25 43.22
CA LEU A 157 -50.91 10.36 42.79
C LEU A 157 -50.63 10.87 41.37
N GLY A 158 -49.61 10.36 40.68
CA GLY A 158 -49.25 10.70 39.31
C GLY A 158 -49.26 9.52 38.34
N ALA A 159 -48.82 9.78 37.10
CA ALA A 159 -48.60 8.75 36.09
C ALA A 159 -47.58 7.70 36.56
N GLN A 160 -47.70 6.45 36.11
CA GLN A 160 -46.81 5.38 36.55
C GLN A 160 -45.37 5.59 36.07
N ALA A 161 -45.18 5.92 34.79
CA ALA A 161 -43.91 6.35 34.23
C ALA A 161 -43.82 7.87 34.29
N THR A 162 -42.69 8.42 34.73
CA THR A 162 -42.48 9.87 34.88
C THR A 162 -41.00 10.23 34.90
N ASN A 163 -40.66 11.43 34.46
CA ASN A 163 -39.35 12.10 34.56
C ASN A 163 -39.33 13.18 35.68
N ALA A 164 -40.43 13.35 36.41
CA ALA A 164 -40.58 14.45 37.37
C ALA A 164 -39.59 14.37 38.53
N SER A 165 -38.91 15.48 38.83
CA SER A 165 -37.98 15.63 39.95
C SER A 165 -38.65 15.56 41.34
N SER A 166 -39.99 15.43 41.40
CA SER A 166 -40.75 15.13 42.60
C SER A 166 -42.01 14.31 42.27
N VAL A 167 -42.36 13.36 43.14
CA VAL A 167 -43.55 12.50 43.03
C VAL A 167 -44.27 12.37 44.37
N GLN A 168 -45.56 12.02 44.36
CA GLN A 168 -46.39 11.96 45.56
C GLN A 168 -47.12 10.61 45.74
N PHE A 169 -47.31 10.20 46.99
CA PHE A 169 -48.07 9.01 47.39
C PHE A 169 -49.17 9.39 48.38
N ALA A 170 -50.39 8.90 48.15
CA ALA A 170 -51.46 8.93 49.14
C ALA A 170 -51.39 7.67 50.02
N VAL A 171 -51.29 7.88 51.33
CA VAL A 171 -51.24 6.87 52.38
C VAL A 171 -52.53 6.96 53.19
N ASN A 172 -53.30 5.88 53.21
CA ASN A 172 -54.59 5.80 53.89
C ASN A 172 -54.52 4.78 55.02
N PHE A 173 -55.13 5.12 56.15
CA PHE A 173 -55.26 4.28 57.33
C PHE A 173 -56.71 3.80 57.49
N SER A 174 -56.96 2.79 58.34
CA SER A 174 -58.31 2.28 58.64
C SER A 174 -59.18 3.29 59.39
N GLU A 175 -58.55 4.31 59.97
CA GLU A 175 -59.15 5.26 60.90
C GLU A 175 -58.23 6.48 61.12
N PRO A 176 -58.66 7.51 61.87
CA PRO A 176 -57.81 8.65 62.19
C PRO A 176 -56.60 8.28 63.06
N VAL A 177 -55.41 8.66 62.60
CA VAL A 177 -54.13 8.46 63.32
C VAL A 177 -53.42 9.79 63.60
N THR A 178 -52.40 9.72 64.45
CA THR A 178 -51.44 10.77 64.79
C THR A 178 -50.04 10.18 64.79
N GLY A 179 -49.01 11.04 64.81
CA GLY A 179 -47.61 10.62 64.83
C GLY A 179 -46.97 10.39 63.45
N VAL A 180 -47.76 10.43 62.37
CA VAL A 180 -47.27 10.20 61.00
C VAL A 180 -46.34 11.33 60.55
N ASP A 181 -45.03 11.03 60.43
CA ASP A 181 -44.02 11.95 59.92
C ASP A 181 -43.06 11.29 58.90
N ALA A 182 -42.01 12.00 58.48
CA ALA A 182 -41.11 11.51 57.43
C ALA A 182 -40.20 10.34 57.87
N ALA A 183 -39.97 10.14 59.16
CA ALA A 183 -39.17 9.03 59.69
C ALA A 183 -39.88 7.68 59.58
N ASP A 184 -41.22 7.68 59.52
CA ASP A 184 -42.04 6.49 59.34
C ASP A 184 -42.02 5.95 57.90
N PHE A 185 -41.34 6.65 56.97
CA PHE A 185 -41.30 6.28 55.56
C PHE A 185 -39.88 6.05 55.06
N ARG A 186 -39.71 4.95 54.32
CA ARG A 186 -38.48 4.64 53.59
C ARG A 186 -38.77 4.63 52.09
N VAL A 187 -38.07 5.48 51.34
CA VAL A 187 -38.08 5.44 49.88
C VAL A 187 -37.34 4.18 49.41
N VAL A 188 -38.01 3.34 48.62
CA VAL A 188 -37.45 2.13 48.02
C VAL A 188 -37.04 2.47 46.59
N ARG A 189 -35.81 2.17 46.20
CA ARG A 189 -35.25 2.54 44.89
C ARG A 189 -34.63 1.31 44.22
N SER A 190 -34.66 1.28 42.88
CA SER A 190 -33.88 0.37 42.04
C SER A 190 -33.31 1.13 40.85
N GLY A 191 -32.33 0.54 40.15
CA GLY A 191 -31.60 1.23 39.08
C GLY A 191 -30.72 2.36 39.62
N SER A 192 -30.58 3.44 38.83
CA SER A 192 -29.80 4.63 39.20
C SER A 192 -30.61 5.70 39.93
N VAL A 193 -31.86 5.42 40.32
CA VAL A 193 -32.74 6.40 40.98
C VAL A 193 -32.16 6.88 42.32
N ALA A 194 -31.91 8.18 42.43
CA ALA A 194 -31.62 8.89 43.66
C ALA A 194 -32.81 9.78 44.07
N SER A 195 -32.87 10.19 45.34
CA SER A 195 -33.73 11.31 45.76
C SER A 195 -33.18 11.98 47.03
N THR A 196 -33.37 13.28 47.19
CA THR A 196 -32.74 14.08 48.26
C THR A 196 -33.69 14.54 49.37
N SER A 197 -35.00 14.51 49.16
CA SER A 197 -35.98 14.97 50.14
C SER A 197 -37.23 14.10 50.26
N LEU A 198 -37.86 14.18 51.43
CA LEU A 198 -39.09 13.46 51.80
C LEU A 198 -39.90 14.38 52.73
N ALA A 199 -41.18 14.60 52.42
CA ALA A 199 -42.07 15.46 53.19
C ALA A 199 -43.45 14.82 53.34
N VAL A 200 -44.08 14.99 54.51
CA VAL A 200 -45.39 14.42 54.82
C VAL A 200 -46.37 15.55 55.13
N SER A 201 -47.60 15.42 54.64
CA SER A 201 -48.69 16.37 54.86
C SER A 201 -50.03 15.63 54.97
N GLY A 202 -51.02 16.23 55.62
CA GLY A 202 -52.33 15.59 55.87
C GLY A 202 -52.66 15.46 57.35
N ALA A 203 -53.80 14.86 57.65
CA ALA A 203 -54.30 14.66 59.00
C ALA A 203 -55.45 13.62 59.01
N GLY A 204 -55.70 13.03 60.18
CA GLY A 204 -56.77 12.06 60.33
C GLY A 204 -56.38 10.72 59.70
N SER A 205 -57.16 10.20 58.76
CA SER A 205 -56.94 8.86 58.18
C SER A 205 -56.27 8.88 56.81
N SER A 206 -55.83 10.04 56.30
CA SER A 206 -55.22 10.16 54.98
C SER A 206 -54.10 11.21 54.97
N TYR A 207 -52.96 10.82 54.41
CA TYR A 207 -51.73 11.60 54.33
C TYR A 207 -51.17 11.54 52.91
N THR A 208 -50.49 12.61 52.50
CA THR A 208 -49.74 12.70 51.24
C THR A 208 -48.26 12.83 51.55
N VAL A 209 -47.48 11.86 51.06
CA VAL A 209 -46.02 11.81 51.17
C VAL A 209 -45.41 12.22 49.84
N THR A 210 -44.62 13.28 49.86
CA THR A 210 -43.91 13.84 48.69
C THR A 210 -42.44 13.43 48.75
N VAL A 211 -41.94 12.80 47.69
CA VAL A 211 -40.53 12.52 47.48
C VAL A 211 -39.99 13.55 46.49
N GLY A 212 -38.82 14.14 46.76
CA GLY A 212 -38.27 15.23 45.95
C GLY A 212 -36.77 15.14 45.69
N GLY A 213 -36.31 15.93 44.72
CA GLY A 213 -34.94 15.93 44.22
C GLY A 213 -34.56 14.62 43.55
N ILE A 214 -35.47 14.06 42.76
CA ILE A 214 -35.33 12.76 42.11
C ILE A 214 -34.50 12.89 40.83
N SER A 215 -33.57 11.97 40.61
CA SER A 215 -32.76 11.85 39.40
C SER A 215 -32.43 10.38 39.12
N GLY A 216 -32.03 10.06 37.88
CA GLY A 216 -31.71 8.69 37.45
C GLY A 216 -32.94 7.83 37.13
N ALA A 217 -32.68 6.65 36.54
CA ALA A 217 -33.70 5.77 35.96
C ALA A 217 -33.89 4.48 36.77
N GLY A 218 -35.12 3.97 36.83
CA GLY A 218 -35.47 2.75 37.56
C GLY A 218 -36.80 2.87 38.30
N THR A 219 -37.01 2.12 39.39
CA THR A 219 -38.28 2.18 40.14
C THR A 219 -38.16 2.94 41.45
N LEU A 220 -39.09 3.86 41.72
CA LEU A 220 -39.24 4.55 43.00
C LEU A 220 -40.54 4.11 43.68
N GLY A 221 -40.41 3.43 44.81
CA GLY A 221 -41.51 3.07 45.70
C GLY A 221 -41.39 3.74 47.06
N LEU A 222 -42.42 3.56 47.88
CA LEU A 222 -42.45 3.99 49.26
C LEU A 222 -42.84 2.79 50.13
N SER A 223 -42.22 2.69 51.31
CA SER A 223 -42.62 1.76 52.37
C SER A 223 -42.88 2.55 53.63
N LEU A 224 -43.95 2.20 54.36
CA LEU A 224 -44.15 2.64 55.73
C LEU A 224 -43.45 1.65 56.66
N ILE A 225 -42.58 2.17 57.53
CA ILE A 225 -41.87 1.42 58.57
C ILE A 225 -42.47 1.80 59.92
N ASP A 226 -43.16 0.85 60.52
CA ASP A 226 -43.72 1.01 61.86
C ASP A 226 -42.63 0.88 62.94
N ASN A 227 -42.72 1.76 63.93
CA ASN A 227 -41.82 1.96 65.05
C ASN A 227 -42.60 2.30 66.35
N ASP A 228 -43.90 2.00 66.40
CA ASP A 228 -44.85 2.36 67.47
C ASP A 228 -45.10 3.89 67.67
N THR A 229 -44.67 4.78 66.77
CA THR A 229 -44.97 6.23 66.84
C THR A 229 -46.36 6.57 66.31
N ILE A 230 -46.76 5.98 65.18
CA ILE A 230 -48.07 6.17 64.56
C ILE A 230 -49.13 5.51 65.43
N ARG A 231 -50.10 6.28 65.93
CA ARG A 231 -51.13 5.84 66.87
C ARG A 231 -52.52 6.31 66.48
N ASP A 232 -53.54 5.55 66.84
CA ASP A 232 -54.93 5.96 66.70
C ASP A 232 -55.27 7.23 67.51
N VAL A 233 -56.46 7.77 67.27
CA VAL A 233 -57.01 8.89 68.05
C VAL A 233 -58.08 8.39 69.00
N LEU A 234 -57.71 8.19 70.27
CA LEU A 234 -58.63 8.02 71.41
C LEU A 234 -58.70 9.29 72.26
N THR A 235 -59.80 9.46 73.01
CA THR A 235 -59.99 10.59 73.94
C THR A 235 -58.95 10.60 75.06
N LYS A 236 -58.41 9.43 75.42
CA LYS A 236 -57.27 9.29 76.32
C LYS A 236 -56.07 8.77 75.53
N SER A 237 -55.11 9.64 75.22
CA SER A 237 -53.91 9.26 74.44
C SER A 237 -53.10 8.10 75.07
N ALA A 238 -53.16 7.90 76.39
CA ALA A 238 -52.54 6.76 77.06
C ALA A 238 -53.16 5.39 76.75
N GLN A 239 -54.33 5.35 76.11
CA GLN A 239 -54.97 4.13 75.59
C GLN A 239 -54.66 3.89 74.10
N ALA A 240 -54.01 4.84 73.42
CA ALA A 240 -53.93 4.85 71.96
C ALA A 240 -53.02 3.72 71.42
N HIS A 241 -53.56 2.91 70.51
CA HIS A 241 -52.86 1.77 69.95
C HIS A 241 -51.89 2.22 68.84
N PRO A 242 -50.65 1.68 68.82
CA PRO A 242 -49.75 1.85 67.70
C PRO A 242 -50.22 1.06 66.47
N LEU A 243 -49.77 1.49 65.29
CA LEU A 243 -50.11 0.94 63.99
C LEU A 243 -49.79 -0.56 63.89
N GLY A 244 -50.81 -1.38 63.67
CA GLY A 244 -50.70 -2.86 63.63
C GLY A 244 -50.76 -3.54 65.01
N GLY A 245 -50.77 -2.78 66.10
CA GLY A 245 -50.75 -3.26 67.48
C GLY A 245 -49.39 -2.98 68.14
N THR A 246 -49.20 -3.45 69.37
CA THR A 246 -47.94 -3.21 70.11
C THR A 246 -46.76 -4.00 69.54
N GLY A 247 -45.73 -3.31 69.03
CA GLY A 247 -44.43 -3.88 68.72
C GLY A 247 -43.94 -3.57 67.30
N ALA A 248 -42.98 -2.65 67.23
CA ALA A 248 -42.30 -2.16 66.03
C ALA A 248 -42.21 -3.15 64.86
N GLY A 249 -42.82 -2.75 63.75
CA GLY A 249 -42.79 -3.41 62.46
C GLY A 249 -44.00 -4.30 62.19
N ASN A 250 -44.92 -4.46 63.14
CA ASN A 250 -46.18 -5.18 62.92
C ASN A 250 -47.16 -4.39 62.03
N GLY A 251 -47.02 -3.04 61.98
CA GLY A 251 -47.75 -2.14 61.09
C GLY A 251 -47.08 -1.86 59.74
N ASN A 252 -45.93 -2.50 59.44
CA ASN A 252 -45.15 -2.26 58.22
C ASN A 252 -45.98 -2.44 56.94
N PHE A 253 -45.89 -1.47 56.02
CA PHE A 253 -46.53 -1.55 54.70
C PHE A 253 -45.51 -1.37 53.58
N THR A 254 -45.12 -2.47 52.94
CA THR A 254 -44.06 -2.53 51.91
C THR A 254 -44.59 -2.84 50.50
N THR A 255 -45.90 -3.10 50.37
CA THR A 255 -46.57 -3.50 49.10
C THR A 255 -47.21 -2.31 48.38
N GLY A 256 -46.69 -1.10 48.60
CA GLY A 256 -47.14 0.13 47.96
C GLY A 256 -46.94 0.12 46.44
N GLN A 257 -47.71 0.96 45.75
CA GLN A 257 -47.49 1.21 44.32
C GLN A 257 -46.13 1.88 44.10
N THR A 258 -45.56 1.69 42.90
CA THR A 258 -44.31 2.33 42.48
C THR A 258 -44.54 3.31 41.33
N TYR A 259 -43.61 4.25 41.19
CA TYR A 259 -43.29 4.97 39.97
C TYR A 259 -42.14 4.27 39.23
N THR A 260 -42.14 4.36 37.92
CA THR A 260 -40.98 4.12 37.06
C THR A 260 -40.41 5.49 36.70
N MET A 261 -39.23 5.81 37.24
CA MET A 261 -38.48 6.99 36.83
C MET A 261 -37.85 6.69 35.47
N LEU A 262 -38.26 7.47 34.46
CA LEU A 262 -37.65 7.47 33.15
C LEU A 262 -36.28 8.15 33.23
N GLY A 263 -35.33 7.69 32.40
CA GLY A 263 -34.04 8.33 32.27
C GLY A 263 -34.15 9.63 31.47
N LEU A 264 -33.01 10.31 31.33
CA LEU A 264 -32.79 11.16 30.18
C LEU A 264 -32.25 10.27 29.06
N PRO A 265 -32.60 10.49 27.78
CA PRO A 265 -31.96 9.79 26.68
C PRO A 265 -30.45 10.09 26.70
N VAL A 266 -29.61 9.08 26.55
CA VAL A 266 -28.14 9.22 26.47
C VAL A 266 -27.57 8.33 25.37
N VAL A 267 -26.44 8.73 24.78
CA VAL A 267 -25.70 7.87 23.84
C VAL A 267 -25.06 6.72 24.63
N SER A 268 -25.47 5.50 24.31
CA SER A 268 -24.93 4.27 24.90
C SER A 268 -23.68 3.77 24.16
N SER A 269 -23.63 3.94 22.83
CA SER A 269 -22.44 3.63 22.03
C SER A 269 -22.47 4.26 20.65
N ILE A 270 -21.28 4.45 20.06
CA ILE A 270 -21.08 4.68 18.62
C ILE A 270 -20.02 3.67 18.16
N THR A 271 -20.40 2.73 17.30
CA THR A 271 -19.54 1.61 16.89
C THR A 271 -19.49 1.45 15.37
N PRO A 272 -18.31 1.20 14.77
CA PRO A 272 -18.16 0.72 13.39
C PRO A 272 -19.09 -0.45 13.06
N THR A 273 -19.62 -0.49 11.83
CA THR A 273 -20.49 -1.58 11.34
C THR A 273 -19.77 -2.61 10.47
N GLY A 274 -18.50 -2.36 10.13
CA GLY A 274 -17.67 -3.20 9.26
C GLY A 274 -16.21 -3.22 9.72
N PRO A 275 -15.29 -3.75 8.89
CA PRO A 275 -13.86 -3.81 9.19
C PRO A 275 -13.31 -2.43 9.56
N VAL A 276 -12.62 -2.33 10.70
CA VAL A 276 -12.13 -1.02 11.20
C VAL A 276 -10.99 -0.44 10.34
N THR A 277 -10.31 -1.27 9.56
CA THR A 277 -9.38 -0.86 8.50
C THR A 277 -10.05 -1.10 7.15
N THR A 278 -10.10 -0.10 6.26
CA THR A 278 -10.76 -0.24 4.94
C THR A 278 -10.33 0.84 3.95
N ASN A 279 -10.31 0.51 2.65
CA ASN A 279 -10.15 1.47 1.56
C ASN A 279 -11.47 2.13 1.07
N SER A 280 -12.60 1.69 1.61
CA SER A 280 -13.94 2.09 1.15
C SER A 280 -14.15 3.61 1.15
N ARG A 281 -14.80 4.11 0.09
CA ARG A 281 -15.25 5.52 -0.03
C ARG A 281 -16.36 5.89 0.97
N THR A 282 -17.03 4.89 1.56
CA THR A 282 -18.07 5.09 2.58
C THR A 282 -17.92 4.08 3.72
N ILE A 283 -17.95 4.57 4.95
CA ILE A 283 -18.03 3.78 6.18
C ILE A 283 -19.37 4.03 6.87
N ALA A 284 -19.76 3.16 7.80
CA ALA A 284 -20.98 3.35 8.55
C ALA A 284 -20.83 3.01 10.05
N TYR A 285 -21.52 3.79 10.87
CA TYR A 285 -21.56 3.66 12.32
C TYR A 285 -22.96 3.31 12.79
N THR A 286 -23.06 2.41 13.76
CA THR A 286 -24.28 2.24 14.56
C THR A 286 -24.16 3.10 15.82
N VAL A 287 -25.07 4.06 15.94
CA VAL A 287 -25.27 4.87 17.14
C VAL A 287 -26.42 4.24 17.91
N THR A 288 -26.20 3.93 19.19
CA THR A 288 -27.21 3.36 20.09
C THR A 288 -27.48 4.34 21.23
N PHE A 289 -28.75 4.65 21.46
CA PHE A 289 -29.24 5.45 22.59
C PHE A 289 -29.81 4.53 23.68
N SER A 290 -29.90 5.05 24.91
CA SER A 290 -30.50 4.33 26.04
C SER A 290 -31.99 3.99 25.87
N GLU A 291 -32.69 4.73 25.01
CA GLU A 291 -34.11 4.57 24.71
C GLU A 291 -34.47 5.14 23.33
N ASN A 292 -35.76 5.06 22.97
CA ASN A 292 -36.25 5.53 21.67
C ASN A 292 -36.23 7.06 21.57
N VAL A 293 -35.44 7.59 20.64
CA VAL A 293 -35.32 9.04 20.38
C VAL A 293 -35.85 9.44 19.01
N THR A 294 -36.17 10.72 18.88
CA THR A 294 -36.52 11.46 17.67
C THR A 294 -35.61 12.69 17.53
N GLY A 295 -35.71 13.45 16.44
CA GLY A 295 -34.86 14.62 16.18
C GLY A 295 -33.51 14.32 15.52
N VAL A 296 -32.95 13.11 15.73
CA VAL A 296 -31.62 12.73 15.20
C VAL A 296 -31.48 12.90 13.68
N ASP A 297 -30.65 13.84 13.24
CA ASP A 297 -30.32 14.12 11.84
C ASP A 297 -28.81 14.34 11.60
N VAL A 298 -28.41 14.76 10.38
CA VAL A 298 -26.99 14.94 10.00
C VAL A 298 -26.29 16.10 10.73
N GLY A 299 -27.02 17.08 11.25
CA GLY A 299 -26.49 18.23 11.98
C GLY A 299 -26.07 17.91 13.41
N ASP A 300 -26.47 16.75 13.94
CA ASP A 300 -26.06 16.26 15.27
C ASP A 300 -24.71 15.53 15.25
N PHE A 301 -24.04 15.45 14.09
CA PHE A 301 -22.81 14.70 13.91
C PHE A 301 -21.68 15.52 13.29
N ALA A 302 -20.48 15.31 13.82
CA ALA A 302 -19.24 15.85 13.27
C ALA A 302 -18.29 14.70 12.90
N VAL A 303 -17.43 14.95 11.91
CA VAL A 303 -16.36 14.03 11.53
C VAL A 303 -15.02 14.57 12.01
N SER A 304 -14.35 13.81 12.86
CA SER A 304 -12.97 14.06 13.27
C SER A 304 -12.05 13.19 12.42
N ALA A 305 -11.38 13.79 11.44
CA ALA A 305 -10.44 13.11 10.56
C ALA A 305 -8.99 13.59 10.76
N SER A 306 -8.02 12.70 10.50
CA SER A 306 -6.59 13.00 10.46
C SER A 306 -5.95 12.23 9.30
N GLY A 307 -5.09 12.86 8.50
CA GLY A 307 -4.55 12.31 7.23
C GLY A 307 -5.55 12.34 6.04
N VAL A 308 -6.84 12.19 6.32
CA VAL A 308 -7.92 12.19 5.33
C VAL A 308 -8.50 13.60 5.11
N THR A 309 -8.69 13.99 3.85
CA THR A 309 -9.30 15.28 3.47
C THR A 309 -10.70 15.11 2.90
N GLY A 310 -11.65 15.98 3.29
CA GLY A 310 -13.01 16.01 2.71
C GLY A 310 -14.00 14.96 3.25
N ALA A 311 -13.69 14.31 4.38
CA ALA A 311 -14.62 13.37 5.02
C ALA A 311 -15.86 14.09 5.58
N THR A 312 -17.06 13.54 5.34
CA THR A 312 -18.35 14.20 5.61
C THR A 312 -19.45 13.19 5.98
N VAL A 313 -20.41 13.58 6.82
CA VAL A 313 -21.60 12.76 7.10
C VAL A 313 -22.50 12.74 5.86
N ALA A 314 -22.78 11.56 5.32
CA ALA A 314 -23.54 11.37 4.09
C ALA A 314 -25.04 11.21 4.35
N SER A 315 -25.42 10.42 5.37
CA SER A 315 -26.81 10.22 5.76
C SER A 315 -26.95 9.66 7.17
N VAL A 316 -28.11 9.90 7.78
CA VAL A 316 -28.55 9.27 9.04
C VAL A 316 -29.84 8.52 8.76
N THR A 317 -29.91 7.25 9.16
CA THR A 317 -31.07 6.38 8.94
C THR A 317 -31.38 5.55 10.20
N GLY A 318 -32.54 4.88 10.22
CA GLY A 318 -33.01 4.10 11.37
C GLY A 318 -34.02 4.83 12.25
N THR A 319 -34.64 4.10 13.18
CA THR A 319 -35.74 4.58 14.03
C THR A 319 -35.68 3.95 15.42
N GLY A 320 -36.31 4.57 16.42
CA GLY A 320 -36.27 4.08 17.79
C GLY A 320 -34.92 4.41 18.45
N ALA A 321 -34.33 3.45 19.17
CA ALA A 321 -33.10 3.63 19.95
C ALA A 321 -31.80 3.51 19.14
N THR A 322 -31.85 3.17 17.85
CA THR A 322 -30.64 3.01 17.02
C THR A 322 -30.67 3.87 15.76
N ARG A 323 -29.50 4.31 15.31
CA ARG A 323 -29.29 4.95 14.01
C ARG A 323 -28.09 4.37 13.30
N THR A 324 -28.18 4.28 11.98
CA THR A 324 -27.04 3.99 11.11
C THR A 324 -26.64 5.28 10.41
N VAL A 325 -25.41 5.72 10.68
CA VAL A 325 -24.83 6.96 10.14
C VAL A 325 -23.78 6.58 9.11
N VAL A 326 -23.98 6.98 7.86
CA VAL A 326 -23.02 6.75 6.77
C VAL A 326 -22.13 7.98 6.64
N VAL A 327 -20.82 7.78 6.51
CA VAL A 327 -19.80 8.82 6.39
C VAL A 327 -18.99 8.58 5.11
N ASN A 328 -18.89 9.61 4.27
CA ASN A 328 -17.96 9.64 3.14
C ASN A 328 -16.53 9.81 3.68
N THR A 329 -15.60 8.98 3.23
CA THR A 329 -14.22 8.91 3.75
C THR A 329 -13.21 9.78 2.99
N GLY A 330 -13.69 10.78 2.23
CA GLY A 330 -12.83 11.76 1.56
C GLY A 330 -11.75 11.16 0.65
N THR A 331 -10.57 11.77 0.65
CA THR A 331 -9.35 11.35 -0.08
C THR A 331 -8.14 11.23 0.87
N GLY A 332 -7.15 10.40 0.50
CA GLY A 332 -5.96 10.10 1.33
C GLY A 332 -6.14 8.93 2.30
N SER A 333 -5.05 8.50 2.95
CA SER A 333 -5.05 7.53 4.07
C SER A 333 -5.04 8.26 5.42
N GLY A 334 -5.52 7.61 6.48
CA GLY A 334 -5.49 8.17 7.83
C GLY A 334 -6.59 7.60 8.74
N THR A 335 -7.13 8.41 9.64
CA THR A 335 -8.23 8.00 10.53
C THR A 335 -9.46 8.87 10.37
N VAL A 336 -10.65 8.28 10.55
CA VAL A 336 -11.95 8.94 10.53
C VAL A 336 -12.77 8.46 11.72
N ARG A 337 -13.16 9.39 12.61
CA ARG A 337 -14.05 9.14 13.75
C ARG A 337 -15.35 9.94 13.59
N LEU A 338 -16.48 9.30 13.88
CA LEU A 338 -17.77 9.97 14.01
C LEU A 338 -17.99 10.42 15.46
N ASP A 339 -18.20 11.71 15.66
CA ASP A 339 -18.57 12.31 16.94
C ASP A 339 -20.04 12.75 16.88
N LEU A 340 -20.81 12.48 17.95
CA LEU A 340 -22.14 13.08 18.12
C LEU A 340 -21.98 14.39 18.91
N ILE A 341 -22.48 15.49 18.36
CA ILE A 341 -22.45 16.82 18.94
C ILE A 341 -23.88 17.18 19.36
N ASP A 342 -24.12 17.19 20.67
CA ASP A 342 -25.43 17.55 21.21
C ASP A 342 -25.74 19.05 21.02
N ASN A 343 -26.96 19.33 20.59
CA ASN A 343 -27.49 20.66 20.28
C ASN A 343 -28.94 20.84 20.80
N ASP A 344 -29.40 19.97 21.72
CA ASP A 344 -30.79 19.87 22.21
C ASP A 344 -31.86 19.47 21.15
N SER A 345 -31.50 19.05 19.92
CA SER A 345 -32.47 18.58 18.90
C SER A 345 -33.06 17.20 19.22
N ILE A 346 -32.24 16.32 19.79
CA ILE A 346 -32.53 14.91 19.99
C ILE A 346 -33.40 14.75 21.24
N ILE A 347 -34.64 14.30 21.06
CA ILE A 347 -35.62 14.17 22.14
C ILE A 347 -36.28 12.79 22.25
N ASP A 348 -36.61 12.37 23.47
CA ASP A 348 -37.45 11.20 23.72
C ASP A 348 -38.96 11.46 23.45
N ALA A 349 -39.79 10.42 23.58
CA ALA A 349 -41.24 10.52 23.37
C ALA A 349 -42.00 11.36 24.42
N THR A 350 -41.35 11.78 25.50
CA THR A 350 -41.87 12.69 26.53
C THR A 350 -41.35 14.12 26.38
N GLY A 351 -40.40 14.35 25.46
CA GLY A 351 -39.82 15.66 25.14
C GLY A 351 -38.57 16.02 25.93
N ASN A 352 -37.89 15.08 26.59
CA ASN A 352 -36.59 15.37 27.20
C ASN A 352 -35.49 15.36 26.13
N THR A 353 -34.59 16.35 26.18
CA THR A 353 -33.40 16.41 25.32
C THR A 353 -32.32 15.44 25.77
N LEU A 354 -31.42 15.08 24.85
CA LEU A 354 -30.27 14.21 25.08
C LEU A 354 -29.43 14.71 26.27
N ALA A 355 -29.24 13.87 27.29
CA ALA A 355 -28.61 14.18 28.58
C ALA A 355 -29.19 15.40 29.36
N GLY A 356 -30.34 15.93 28.93
CA GLY A 356 -31.05 17.04 29.55
C GLY A 356 -30.76 18.38 28.86
N THR A 357 -31.41 19.46 29.31
CA THR A 357 -31.35 20.75 28.62
C THR A 357 -29.97 21.40 28.70
N GLY A 358 -29.31 21.60 27.56
CA GLY A 358 -28.12 22.44 27.42
C GLY A 358 -27.05 21.88 26.50
N ALA A 359 -27.09 22.29 25.23
CA ALA A 359 -26.16 21.95 24.15
C ALA A 359 -24.73 21.56 24.57
N GLY A 360 -24.34 20.36 24.16
CA GLY A 360 -23.03 19.77 24.34
C GLY A 360 -22.94 18.86 25.57
N ASN A 361 -23.97 18.80 26.41
CA ASN A 361 -23.98 17.96 27.61
C ASN A 361 -24.17 16.46 27.27
N GLY A 362 -24.75 16.14 26.11
CA GLY A 362 -24.97 14.79 25.60
C GLY A 362 -23.96 14.33 24.53
N SER A 363 -22.96 15.15 24.20
CA SER A 363 -21.99 14.86 23.14
C SER A 363 -21.18 13.60 23.41
N PHE A 364 -20.93 12.82 22.36
CA PHE A 364 -20.14 11.58 22.41
C PHE A 364 -18.97 11.67 21.43
N THR A 365 -17.77 11.95 21.94
CA THR A 365 -16.56 12.22 21.14
C THR A 365 -15.46 11.17 21.31
N THR A 366 -15.83 9.98 21.81
CA THR A 366 -14.90 8.88 22.16
C THR A 366 -15.21 7.60 21.38
N ALA A 367 -15.81 7.74 20.20
CA ALA A 367 -16.09 6.60 19.30
C ALA A 367 -14.79 5.95 18.79
N LEU A 368 -14.87 4.68 18.40
CA LEU A 368 -13.77 4.04 17.67
C LEU A 368 -13.64 4.68 16.28
N ALA A 369 -12.42 5.05 15.90
CA ALA A 369 -12.12 5.49 14.55
C ALA A 369 -12.07 4.31 13.58
N TYR A 370 -12.44 4.54 12.33
CA TYR A 370 -11.93 3.74 11.21
C TYR A 370 -10.53 4.23 10.85
N THR A 371 -9.65 3.30 10.49
CA THR A 371 -8.44 3.56 9.70
C THR A 371 -8.82 3.43 8.23
N ILE A 372 -8.66 4.51 7.49
CA ILE A 372 -8.86 4.54 6.04
C ILE A 372 -7.51 4.34 5.40
N ASP A 373 -7.34 3.29 4.61
CA ASP A 373 -6.10 3.07 3.87
C ASP A 373 -6.31 2.99 2.37
N ARG A 374 -5.48 3.74 1.65
CA ARG A 374 -5.42 3.85 0.20
C ARG A 374 -3.98 3.73 -0.30
N ALA A 375 -3.04 3.41 0.60
CA ALA A 375 -1.76 2.88 0.17
C ALA A 375 -2.02 1.56 -0.56
N VAL A 376 -1.22 1.32 -1.59
CA VAL A 376 -1.27 0.09 -2.38
C VAL A 376 -0.03 -0.68 -1.95
N PRO A 377 -0.14 -1.93 -1.47
CA PRO A 377 1.04 -2.72 -1.16
C PRO A 377 1.89 -2.90 -2.43
N VAL A 378 3.20 -2.80 -2.29
CA VAL A 378 4.17 -3.05 -3.38
C VAL A 378 5.24 -4.03 -2.92
N VAL A 379 5.86 -4.74 -3.86
CA VAL A 379 7.02 -5.60 -3.57
C VAL A 379 8.25 -4.71 -3.37
N ALA A 380 8.78 -4.67 -2.16
CA ALA A 380 9.96 -3.88 -1.83
C ALA A 380 11.26 -4.58 -2.26
N ASN A 381 11.36 -5.91 -2.12
CA ASN A 381 12.44 -6.72 -2.68
C ASN A 381 12.12 -8.24 -2.66
N ILE A 382 12.87 -8.99 -3.46
CA ILE A 382 13.04 -10.44 -3.34
C ILE A 382 14.54 -10.74 -3.29
N VAL A 383 15.03 -11.18 -2.12
CA VAL A 383 16.46 -11.39 -1.84
C VAL A 383 16.76 -12.85 -1.46
N ARG A 384 18.00 -13.30 -1.65
CA ARG A 384 18.43 -14.64 -1.21
C ARG A 384 18.63 -14.70 0.31
N ALA A 385 18.22 -15.80 0.92
CA ALA A 385 18.32 -16.07 2.35
C ALA A 385 19.39 -17.14 2.64
N GLY A 386 20.64 -16.80 2.32
CA GLY A 386 21.82 -17.64 2.49
C GLY A 386 22.83 -17.45 1.34
N GLU A 387 23.98 -18.11 1.45
CA GLU A 387 25.00 -18.14 0.39
C GLU A 387 24.70 -19.22 -0.67
N VAL A 388 25.55 -19.27 -1.71
CA VAL A 388 25.43 -20.21 -2.84
C VAL A 388 25.35 -21.66 -2.36
N THR A 389 24.31 -22.38 -2.80
CA THR A 389 24.12 -23.79 -2.42
C THR A 389 24.83 -24.71 -3.41
N THR A 390 25.93 -25.32 -2.98
CA THR A 390 26.58 -26.43 -3.69
C THR A 390 25.86 -27.74 -3.38
N GLY A 391 25.41 -28.44 -4.43
CA GLY A 391 24.64 -29.68 -4.35
C GLY A 391 23.13 -29.47 -4.23
N GLY A 392 22.37 -30.14 -5.10
CA GLY A 392 20.92 -30.02 -5.20
C GLY A 392 20.21 -30.30 -3.87
N GLY A 393 19.48 -29.29 -3.37
CA GLY A 393 18.81 -29.30 -2.07
C GLY A 393 17.66 -28.30 -2.07
N THR A 394 17.88 -27.10 -1.53
CA THR A 394 16.88 -26.04 -1.42
C THR A 394 17.50 -24.65 -1.50
N ALA A 395 16.90 -23.76 -2.29
CA ALA A 395 17.15 -22.31 -2.29
C ALA A 395 16.06 -21.61 -1.46
N ASN A 396 16.42 -20.60 -0.67
CA ASN A 396 15.49 -19.86 0.19
C ASN A 396 15.47 -18.38 -0.19
N PHE A 397 14.31 -17.83 -0.52
CA PHE A 397 14.15 -16.41 -0.81
C PHE A 397 13.40 -15.72 0.32
N THR A 398 13.77 -14.48 0.63
CA THR A 398 12.97 -13.57 1.47
C THR A 398 12.30 -12.55 0.56
N VAL A 399 10.98 -12.54 0.57
CA VAL A 399 10.12 -11.59 -0.12
C VAL A 399 9.67 -10.55 0.90
N THR A 400 9.91 -9.27 0.61
CA THR A 400 9.53 -8.14 1.46
C THR A 400 8.54 -7.25 0.71
N PHE A 401 7.42 -6.92 1.35
CA PHE A 401 6.43 -5.97 0.88
C PHE A 401 6.56 -4.63 1.62
N SER A 402 6.01 -3.55 1.05
CA SER A 402 5.97 -2.23 1.71
C SER A 402 5.16 -2.22 3.01
N GLU A 403 4.20 -3.14 3.14
CA GLU A 403 3.29 -3.24 4.28
C GLU A 403 2.79 -4.68 4.49
N ALA A 404 1.89 -4.87 5.46
CA ALA A 404 1.40 -6.19 5.82
C ALA A 404 0.31 -6.70 4.87
N VAL A 405 0.62 -7.77 4.13
CA VAL A 405 -0.29 -8.39 3.15
C VAL A 405 -0.85 -9.73 3.63
N THR A 406 -1.86 -10.20 2.90
CA THR A 406 -2.50 -11.51 2.99
C THR A 406 -2.72 -12.05 1.57
N GLY A 407 -3.13 -13.31 1.43
CA GLY A 407 -3.33 -13.97 0.13
C GLY A 407 -2.12 -14.76 -0.37
N VAL A 408 -0.90 -14.26 -0.08
CA VAL A 408 0.40 -14.82 -0.52
C VAL A 408 0.45 -16.35 -0.49
N GLY A 409 0.42 -16.95 -1.68
CA GLY A 409 0.41 -18.38 -1.96
C GLY A 409 1.35 -18.76 -3.11
N VAL A 410 1.41 -20.06 -3.44
CA VAL A 410 2.37 -20.59 -4.43
C VAL A 410 2.08 -20.16 -5.86
N GLU A 411 0.82 -19.85 -6.18
CA GLU A 411 0.37 -19.38 -7.50
C GLU A 411 0.78 -17.92 -7.78
N ASP A 412 1.23 -17.19 -6.75
CA ASP A 412 1.70 -15.80 -6.88
C ASP A 412 3.20 -15.74 -7.25
N PHE A 413 3.85 -16.88 -7.45
CA PHE A 413 5.28 -16.95 -7.72
C PHE A 413 5.58 -17.86 -8.90
N ALA A 414 6.50 -17.42 -9.75
CA ALA A 414 7.06 -18.22 -10.84
C ALA A 414 8.57 -18.34 -10.67
N LEU A 415 9.12 -19.47 -11.12
CA LEU A 415 10.55 -19.69 -11.17
C LEU A 415 11.07 -19.47 -12.59
N THR A 416 12.06 -18.60 -12.75
CA THR A 416 12.92 -18.63 -13.94
C THR A 416 14.09 -19.54 -13.62
N ALA A 417 14.20 -20.64 -14.37
CA ALA A 417 15.24 -21.64 -14.20
C ALA A 417 16.06 -21.77 -15.51
N SER A 418 17.39 -21.75 -15.39
CA SER A 418 18.31 -22.00 -16.50
C SER A 418 19.32 -23.08 -16.08
N GLY A 419 19.73 -23.98 -16.98
CA GLY A 419 20.70 -25.06 -16.73
C GLY A 419 20.26 -26.18 -15.76
N ILE A 420 19.11 -26.03 -15.10
CA ILE A 420 18.56 -26.97 -14.12
C ILE A 420 17.20 -27.52 -14.54
N SER A 421 16.92 -28.77 -14.16
CA SER A 421 15.66 -29.46 -14.44
C SER A 421 14.97 -29.87 -13.15
N GLY A 422 13.65 -29.67 -13.08
CA GLY A 422 12.82 -30.05 -11.93
C GLY A 422 12.82 -29.05 -10.76
N ALA A 423 13.21 -27.80 -11.00
CA ALA A 423 13.08 -26.74 -9.99
C ALA A 423 11.60 -26.45 -9.69
N ALA A 424 11.23 -26.39 -8.40
CA ALA A 424 9.85 -26.21 -7.96
C ALA A 424 9.75 -25.55 -6.58
N ILE A 425 8.78 -24.65 -6.39
CA ILE A 425 8.49 -24.05 -5.08
C ILE A 425 7.98 -25.15 -4.14
N SER A 426 8.62 -25.30 -2.97
CA SER A 426 8.35 -26.40 -2.05
C SER A 426 7.58 -25.98 -0.81
N SER A 427 7.77 -24.75 -0.32
CA SER A 427 6.89 -24.16 0.70
C SER A 427 6.98 -22.63 0.73
N ILE A 428 5.94 -22.00 1.27
CA ILE A 428 5.93 -20.58 1.64
C ILE A 428 5.61 -20.51 3.13
N SER A 429 6.31 -19.65 3.85
CA SER A 429 6.11 -19.41 5.29
C SER A 429 6.31 -17.93 5.61
N GLY A 430 5.75 -17.45 6.72
CA GLY A 430 5.78 -16.03 7.09
C GLY A 430 4.37 -15.43 7.19
N SER A 431 4.32 -14.14 7.50
CA SER A 431 3.08 -13.38 7.70
C SER A 431 3.39 -11.89 7.83
N GLY A 432 2.47 -11.03 7.38
CA GLY A 432 2.64 -9.59 7.46
C GLY A 432 3.41 -9.08 6.25
N ALA A 433 4.49 -8.33 6.45
CA ALA A 433 5.25 -7.71 5.35
C ALA A 433 6.39 -8.60 4.81
N THR A 434 6.63 -9.79 5.38
CA THR A 434 7.80 -10.61 5.05
C THR A 434 7.44 -12.09 4.98
N TYR A 435 7.84 -12.72 3.87
CA TYR A 435 7.61 -14.13 3.56
C TYR A 435 8.91 -14.81 3.15
N ALA A 436 9.13 -16.03 3.64
CA ALA A 436 10.21 -16.90 3.22
C ALA A 436 9.65 -17.97 2.25
N VAL A 437 10.20 -18.01 1.03
CA VAL A 437 9.82 -18.93 -0.04
C VAL A 437 10.95 -19.93 -0.26
N MET A 438 10.67 -21.20 0.03
CA MET A 438 11.61 -22.30 -0.17
C MET A 438 11.38 -22.95 -1.54
N VAL A 439 12.46 -23.17 -2.27
CA VAL A 439 12.46 -23.70 -3.63
C VAL A 439 13.37 -24.92 -3.69
N ASN A 440 12.84 -26.06 -4.11
CA ASN A 440 13.66 -27.22 -4.47
C ASN A 440 14.35 -26.91 -5.79
N THR A 441 15.68 -26.99 -5.82
CA THR A 441 16.50 -26.53 -6.95
C THR A 441 16.61 -27.54 -8.11
N GLY A 442 16.18 -28.78 -7.90
CA GLY A 442 16.19 -29.84 -8.92
C GLY A 442 17.58 -30.44 -9.16
N THR A 443 17.86 -30.85 -10.39
CA THR A 443 19.16 -31.41 -10.81
C THR A 443 19.74 -30.67 -12.01
N GLY A 444 21.05 -30.46 -12.02
CA GLY A 444 21.79 -29.73 -13.05
C GLY A 444 22.67 -28.63 -12.45
N THR A 445 23.46 -27.98 -13.29
CA THR A 445 24.23 -26.76 -12.97
C THR A 445 23.55 -25.57 -13.63
N GLY A 446 23.19 -24.55 -12.87
CA GLY A 446 22.53 -23.38 -13.41
C GLY A 446 21.88 -22.51 -12.33
N SER A 447 20.82 -21.78 -12.67
CA SER A 447 20.30 -20.69 -11.84
C SER A 447 18.79 -20.77 -11.58
N VAL A 448 18.36 -20.37 -10.38
CA VAL A 448 16.94 -20.16 -10.01
C VAL A 448 16.73 -18.68 -9.65
N ARG A 449 15.82 -17.99 -10.32
CA ARG A 449 15.24 -16.72 -9.86
C ARG A 449 13.80 -16.94 -9.42
N LEU A 450 13.42 -16.36 -8.29
CA LEU A 450 12.03 -16.27 -7.85
C LEU A 450 11.44 -14.94 -8.33
N ASN A 451 10.43 -15.02 -9.20
CA ASN A 451 9.61 -13.88 -9.61
C ASN A 451 8.30 -13.91 -8.82
N LEU A 452 7.73 -12.74 -8.52
CA LEU A 452 6.35 -12.64 -8.06
C LEU A 452 5.46 -12.29 -9.27
N ILE A 453 4.51 -13.18 -9.56
CA ILE A 453 3.47 -13.00 -10.58
C ILE A 453 2.19 -12.61 -9.86
N ASP A 454 1.85 -11.33 -9.92
CA ASP A 454 0.63 -10.84 -9.33
C ASP A 454 -0.60 -11.31 -10.13
N ASN A 455 -1.60 -11.79 -9.41
CA ASN A 455 -2.81 -12.42 -9.92
C ASN A 455 -4.08 -11.88 -9.21
N ASP A 456 -3.97 -10.70 -8.59
CA ASP A 456 -4.97 -10.05 -7.73
C ASP A 456 -5.34 -10.84 -6.45
N SER A 457 -4.59 -11.91 -6.07
CA SER A 457 -4.85 -12.65 -4.82
C SER A 457 -4.21 -12.02 -3.59
N ILE A 458 -3.17 -11.20 -3.77
CA ILE A 458 -2.44 -10.54 -2.67
C ILE A 458 -3.10 -9.21 -2.35
N LEU A 459 -3.52 -9.03 -1.09
CA LEU A 459 -4.13 -7.79 -0.60
C LEU A 459 -3.70 -7.43 0.84
N ASP A 460 -3.72 -6.14 1.15
CA ASP A 460 -3.54 -5.62 2.51
C ASP A 460 -4.76 -5.89 3.43
N ALA A 461 -4.71 -5.38 4.66
CA ALA A 461 -5.81 -5.46 5.61
C ALA A 461 -7.01 -4.52 5.32
N ALA A 462 -6.87 -3.58 4.38
CA ALA A 462 -7.88 -2.61 3.99
C ALA A 462 -8.68 -3.02 2.73
N GLY A 463 -8.17 -3.98 1.96
CA GLY A 463 -8.69 -4.44 0.68
C GLY A 463 -8.03 -3.82 -0.55
N ASN A 464 -6.81 -3.25 -0.42
CA ASN A 464 -6.01 -2.81 -1.56
C ASN A 464 -5.20 -3.99 -2.11
N LEU A 465 -5.28 -4.21 -3.42
CA LEU A 465 -4.53 -5.22 -4.16
C LEU A 465 -3.06 -4.83 -4.30
N LEU A 466 -2.16 -5.80 -4.47
CA LEU A 466 -0.75 -5.57 -4.79
C LEU A 466 -0.61 -4.76 -6.09
N ASN A 467 0.23 -3.73 -6.11
CA ASN A 467 0.50 -2.85 -7.27
C ASN A 467 -0.73 -2.16 -7.93
N GLY A 468 -1.97 -2.45 -7.52
CA GLY A 468 -3.19 -1.78 -7.97
C GLY A 468 -4.16 -2.74 -8.67
N VAL A 469 -4.77 -2.29 -9.77
CA VAL A 469 -5.68 -3.12 -10.62
C VAL A 469 -5.03 -3.52 -11.95
N ALA A 470 -3.70 -3.46 -12.00
CA ALA A 470 -2.89 -3.87 -13.13
C ALA A 470 -1.85 -4.86 -12.61
N ALA A 471 -1.86 -6.08 -13.13
CA ALA A 471 -1.01 -7.19 -12.67
C ALA A 471 0.48 -6.80 -12.67
N GLY A 472 0.98 -6.40 -11.50
CA GLY A 472 2.32 -5.84 -11.35
C GLY A 472 3.33 -6.95 -11.09
N THR A 473 3.99 -7.43 -12.15
CA THR A 473 4.92 -8.56 -12.07
C THR A 473 6.30 -8.10 -11.57
N PHE A 474 6.78 -8.63 -10.45
CA PHE A 474 8.14 -8.34 -9.96
C PHE A 474 9.13 -9.37 -10.51
N LEU A 475 9.90 -8.95 -11.52
CA LEU A 475 10.87 -9.79 -12.24
C LEU A 475 12.33 -9.56 -11.82
N SER A 476 12.64 -8.51 -11.08
CA SER A 476 14.01 -8.09 -10.70
C SER A 476 14.50 -8.73 -9.39
N GLY A 477 14.12 -9.99 -9.13
CA GLY A 477 14.55 -10.73 -7.93
C GLY A 477 16.01 -11.17 -8.00
N GLN A 478 16.66 -11.30 -6.84
CA GLN A 478 17.99 -11.93 -6.79
C GLN A 478 17.93 -13.40 -7.25
N THR A 479 19.05 -13.90 -7.76
CA THR A 479 19.17 -15.25 -8.31
C THR A 479 19.99 -16.14 -7.39
N TYR A 480 19.61 -17.41 -7.26
CA TYR A 480 20.40 -18.48 -6.65
C TYR A 480 21.16 -19.24 -7.71
N LEU A 481 22.47 -19.42 -7.51
CA LEU A 481 23.25 -20.40 -8.25
C LEU A 481 23.06 -21.78 -7.63
N VAL A 482 22.77 -22.75 -8.49
CA VAL A 482 22.63 -24.18 -8.18
C VAL A 482 23.80 -24.88 -8.86
N VAL A 483 24.84 -25.19 -8.09
CA VAL A 483 25.94 -26.03 -8.57
C VAL A 483 25.54 -27.48 -8.33
N SER A 484 25.52 -28.31 -9.37
CA SER A 484 25.22 -29.74 -9.25
C SER A 484 26.19 -30.41 -8.28
N ALA A 485 25.76 -31.47 -7.58
CA ALA A 485 26.59 -32.18 -6.60
C ALA A 485 27.73 -33.04 -7.22
N ASN A 486 28.05 -32.85 -8.50
CA ASN A 486 29.16 -33.51 -9.18
C ASN A 486 30.40 -32.61 -9.20
N THR A 487 31.55 -33.23 -9.02
CA THR A 487 32.86 -32.68 -8.68
C THR A 487 33.60 -31.94 -9.80
N ASP A 488 32.89 -31.48 -10.83
CA ASP A 488 33.49 -31.16 -12.14
C ASP A 488 33.49 -29.65 -12.46
N SER A 489 32.98 -28.81 -11.54
CA SER A 489 33.14 -27.35 -11.57
C SER A 489 34.47 -26.98 -10.92
N LEU A 490 35.33 -26.26 -11.65
CA LEU A 490 36.73 -26.02 -11.27
C LEU A 490 36.96 -24.62 -10.69
N ALA A 491 36.21 -23.64 -11.16
CA ALA A 491 36.21 -22.28 -10.64
C ALA A 491 34.86 -21.62 -10.97
N THR A 492 34.36 -20.77 -10.07
CA THR A 492 33.20 -19.91 -10.32
C THR A 492 33.56 -18.47 -9.95
N VAL A 493 33.52 -17.58 -10.94
CA VAL A 493 33.67 -16.14 -10.72
C VAL A 493 32.28 -15.52 -10.63
N VAL A 494 32.04 -14.72 -9.60
CA VAL A 494 30.78 -14.04 -9.32
C VAL A 494 31.05 -12.55 -9.28
N LEU A 495 30.58 -11.84 -10.31
CA LEU A 495 30.51 -10.38 -10.33
C LEU A 495 29.19 -9.96 -9.66
N PRO A 496 29.22 -9.25 -8.52
CA PRO A 496 27.99 -8.77 -7.89
C PRO A 496 27.23 -7.80 -8.81
N PRO A 497 25.92 -7.61 -8.58
CA PRO A 497 25.14 -6.62 -9.32
C PRO A 497 25.71 -5.21 -9.13
N LEU A 498 25.92 -4.50 -10.24
CA LEU A 498 26.18 -3.07 -10.25
C LEU A 498 24.87 -2.35 -9.93
N ASP A 499 24.93 -1.27 -9.14
CA ASP A 499 23.78 -0.47 -8.73
C ASP A 499 24.26 0.97 -8.45
N ILE A 500 24.28 1.79 -9.50
CA ILE A 500 24.78 3.17 -9.45
C ILE A 500 23.60 4.13 -9.61
N ASN A 501 23.54 5.15 -8.75
CA ASN A 501 22.63 6.28 -8.87
C ASN A 501 23.36 7.52 -9.44
N LEU A 502 22.87 8.05 -10.55
CA LEU A 502 23.36 9.28 -11.16
C LEU A 502 22.24 10.33 -11.11
N LEU A 503 22.12 11.03 -9.97
CA LEU A 503 21.09 12.05 -9.72
C LEU A 503 19.65 11.59 -10.06
N GLY A 504 19.33 10.32 -9.79
CA GLY A 504 18.02 9.72 -10.04
C GLY A 504 17.93 8.81 -11.26
N LEU A 505 18.89 8.85 -12.17
CA LEU A 505 19.03 7.80 -13.19
C LEU A 505 19.81 6.64 -12.57
N ARG A 506 19.13 5.53 -12.30
CA ARG A 506 19.71 4.37 -11.61
C ARG A 506 19.98 3.25 -12.59
N VAL A 507 21.24 2.84 -12.69
CA VAL A 507 21.69 1.72 -13.54
C VAL A 507 21.93 0.52 -12.65
N GLN A 508 21.18 -0.55 -12.90
CA GLN A 508 21.28 -1.81 -12.17
C GLN A 508 21.61 -2.96 -13.13
N THR A 509 22.51 -3.87 -12.72
CA THR A 509 22.72 -5.14 -13.42
C THR A 509 22.27 -6.31 -12.56
N SER A 510 21.97 -7.45 -13.16
CA SER A 510 21.98 -8.72 -12.44
C SER A 510 23.42 -9.09 -12.03
N GLU A 511 23.52 -10.05 -11.12
CA GLU A 511 24.77 -10.74 -10.82
C GLU A 511 25.25 -11.49 -12.09
N ILE A 512 26.52 -11.35 -12.45
CA ILE A 512 27.11 -12.05 -13.61
C ILE A 512 27.97 -13.19 -13.06
N ILE A 513 27.54 -14.41 -13.34
CA ILE A 513 28.22 -15.62 -12.87
C ILE A 513 28.90 -16.27 -14.06
N VAL A 514 30.20 -16.51 -13.96
CA VAL A 514 30.99 -17.25 -14.93
C VAL A 514 31.49 -18.53 -14.25
N SER A 515 30.91 -19.68 -14.63
CA SER A 515 31.33 -20.99 -14.15
C SER A 515 32.21 -21.68 -15.19
N VAL A 516 33.36 -22.18 -14.77
CA VAL A 516 34.26 -23.02 -15.59
C VAL A 516 34.24 -24.44 -15.05
N SER A 517 33.92 -25.38 -15.90
CA SER A 517 33.86 -26.82 -15.60
C SER A 517 34.63 -27.62 -16.66
N ALA A 518 34.99 -28.86 -16.33
CA ALA A 518 35.81 -29.68 -17.22
C ALA A 518 35.22 -31.08 -17.43
N ASP A 519 35.07 -31.46 -18.70
CA ASP A 519 34.47 -32.73 -19.14
C ASP A 519 35.56 -33.57 -19.84
N ALA A 520 35.96 -34.66 -19.17
CA ALA A 520 37.06 -35.51 -19.57
C ALA A 520 36.60 -36.66 -20.51
N GLY A 521 37.30 -36.86 -21.62
CA GLY A 521 37.00 -37.92 -22.58
C GLY A 521 37.86 -37.89 -23.86
N ASP A 522 37.66 -38.89 -24.72
CA ASP A 522 38.34 -38.97 -26.01
C ASP A 522 37.98 -37.78 -26.90
N GLY A 523 39.00 -37.00 -27.29
CA GLY A 523 38.85 -35.75 -28.06
C GLY A 523 38.70 -34.47 -27.24
N LYS A 524 38.52 -34.56 -25.91
CA LYS A 524 38.34 -33.40 -25.01
C LYS A 524 39.64 -33.00 -24.30
N LEU A 525 40.60 -32.48 -25.08
CA LEU A 525 41.96 -32.18 -24.61
C LEU A 525 42.01 -31.22 -23.41
N LEU A 526 41.25 -30.12 -23.46
CA LEU A 526 41.22 -29.13 -22.39
C LEU A 526 40.48 -29.65 -21.15
N GLY A 527 39.39 -30.40 -21.34
CA GLY A 527 38.69 -31.06 -20.23
C GLY A 527 39.58 -32.07 -19.48
N ASN A 528 40.33 -32.89 -20.22
CA ASN A 528 41.30 -33.84 -19.65
C ASN A 528 42.47 -33.13 -18.91
N LEU A 529 42.93 -31.99 -19.43
CA LEU A 529 44.01 -31.20 -18.80
C LEU A 529 43.52 -30.51 -17.52
N LEU A 530 42.37 -29.86 -17.58
CA LEU A 530 41.80 -29.11 -16.47
C LEU A 530 41.37 -30.00 -15.29
N THR A 531 40.77 -31.17 -15.56
CA THR A 531 40.49 -32.21 -14.54
C THR A 531 41.75 -32.80 -13.91
N THR A 532 42.92 -32.67 -14.56
CA THR A 532 44.21 -33.07 -13.99
C THR A 532 44.83 -31.94 -13.17
N ALA A 533 44.82 -30.70 -13.69
CA ALA A 533 45.42 -29.52 -13.08
C ALA A 533 44.74 -29.09 -11.76
N SER A 534 43.44 -29.35 -11.60
CA SER A 534 42.69 -29.12 -10.36
C SER A 534 43.17 -29.92 -9.14
N ASN A 535 44.07 -30.90 -9.35
CA ASN A 535 44.72 -31.66 -8.27
C ASN A 535 46.09 -31.07 -7.87
N LEU A 536 46.53 -29.98 -8.50
CA LEU A 536 47.86 -29.36 -8.32
C LEU A 536 47.81 -27.92 -7.80
N ILE A 537 46.71 -27.19 -8.03
CA ILE A 537 46.50 -25.80 -7.62
C ILE A 537 45.06 -25.69 -7.09
N ASP A 538 44.87 -24.98 -5.97
CA ASP A 538 43.53 -24.65 -5.49
C ASP A 538 42.94 -23.50 -6.32
N LEU A 539 42.26 -23.88 -7.40
CA LEU A 539 41.57 -22.96 -8.30
C LEU A 539 40.36 -22.28 -7.63
N GLN A 540 39.85 -22.84 -6.52
CA GLN A 540 38.79 -22.23 -5.73
C GLN A 540 39.34 -21.09 -4.88
N GLU A 541 40.49 -21.26 -4.21
CA GLU A 541 41.15 -20.18 -3.43
C GLU A 541 41.48 -18.96 -4.32
N ALA A 542 41.95 -19.20 -5.55
CA ALA A 542 42.20 -18.14 -6.53
C ALA A 542 40.90 -17.46 -7.02
N ALA A 543 39.83 -18.22 -7.25
CA ALA A 543 38.52 -17.68 -7.58
C ALA A 543 37.92 -16.86 -6.42
N ASP A 544 38.07 -17.32 -5.19
CA ASP A 544 37.57 -16.64 -3.98
C ASP A 544 38.31 -15.32 -3.75
N ALA A 545 39.63 -15.28 -3.95
CA ALA A 545 40.41 -14.05 -3.91
C ALA A 545 39.98 -13.04 -5.00
N LEU A 546 39.75 -13.51 -6.24
CA LEU A 546 39.24 -12.67 -7.33
C LEU A 546 37.82 -12.16 -7.02
N ASN A 547 36.93 -13.04 -6.53
CA ASN A 547 35.58 -12.69 -6.10
C ASN A 547 35.59 -11.65 -4.98
N GLN A 548 36.54 -11.74 -4.03
CA GLN A 548 36.71 -10.73 -2.98
C GLN A 548 37.14 -9.36 -3.53
N VAL A 549 38.07 -9.32 -4.49
CA VAL A 549 38.51 -8.08 -5.15
C VAL A 549 37.38 -7.47 -5.98
N LEU A 550 36.69 -8.27 -6.81
CA LEU A 550 35.55 -7.83 -7.61
C LEU A 550 34.40 -7.35 -6.73
N SER A 551 34.09 -8.07 -5.65
CA SER A 551 33.04 -7.67 -4.70
C SER A 551 33.37 -6.38 -3.96
N THR A 552 34.65 -6.17 -3.61
CA THR A 552 35.09 -4.91 -2.98
C THR A 552 35.02 -3.75 -3.98
N THR A 553 35.39 -3.99 -5.24
CA THR A 553 35.39 -2.99 -6.32
C THR A 553 33.97 -2.57 -6.69
N VAL A 554 33.06 -3.52 -6.92
CA VAL A 554 31.64 -3.25 -7.18
C VAL A 554 30.98 -2.62 -5.94
N GLY A 555 31.36 -3.02 -4.73
CA GLY A 555 30.91 -2.37 -3.49
C GLY A 555 31.30 -0.90 -3.41
N LEU A 556 32.52 -0.54 -3.83
CA LEU A 556 32.96 0.85 -3.92
C LEU A 556 32.18 1.63 -4.99
N LEU A 557 31.98 1.06 -6.18
CA LEU A 557 31.20 1.66 -7.27
C LEU A 557 29.74 1.90 -6.89
N ASN A 558 29.09 0.92 -6.24
CA ASN A 558 27.71 1.05 -5.75
C ASN A 558 27.59 1.99 -4.53
N SER A 559 28.72 2.39 -3.94
CA SER A 559 28.78 3.43 -2.89
C SER A 559 29.11 4.82 -3.44
N ALA A 560 29.36 4.92 -4.75
CA ALA A 560 29.61 6.18 -5.41
C ALA A 560 28.26 6.83 -5.79
N ASP A 561 28.07 8.08 -5.38
CA ASP A 561 26.90 8.88 -5.73
C ASP A 561 27.38 10.20 -6.35
N LEU A 562 26.68 10.65 -7.39
CA LEU A 562 26.99 11.90 -8.06
C LEU A 562 26.38 13.04 -7.24
N GLY A 563 27.18 13.74 -6.45
CA GLY A 563 26.71 14.63 -5.40
C GLY A 563 26.60 16.09 -5.85
N ILE A 564 25.45 16.72 -5.59
CA ILE A 564 25.30 18.18 -5.70
C ILE A 564 24.30 18.71 -4.65
N ASP A 565 24.72 19.67 -3.83
CA ASP A 565 23.84 20.34 -2.85
C ASP A 565 23.05 21.46 -3.53
N LEU A 566 21.77 21.18 -3.80
CA LEU A 566 20.87 22.04 -4.54
C LEU A 566 20.10 23.04 -3.65
N GLY A 567 20.28 22.98 -2.33
CA GLY A 567 19.66 23.93 -1.42
C GLY A 567 18.12 23.94 -1.40
N GLY A 568 17.48 22.76 -1.47
CA GLY A 568 16.05 22.53 -1.17
C GLY A 568 15.05 23.44 -1.90
N SER A 569 14.71 23.11 -3.15
CA SER A 569 13.76 23.86 -3.99
C SER A 569 12.52 23.02 -4.37
N SER A 570 11.48 23.64 -4.95
CA SER A 570 10.15 23.02 -5.12
C SER A 570 10.06 21.88 -6.15
N PHE A 571 11.17 21.49 -6.78
CA PHE A 571 11.24 20.30 -7.64
C PHE A 571 11.28 19.00 -6.81
N ASP A 572 11.64 19.10 -5.53
CA ASP A 572 11.72 17.99 -4.56
C ASP A 572 10.36 17.41 -4.11
N ALA A 573 9.24 18.08 -4.43
CA ALA A 573 7.91 17.74 -3.91
C ALA A 573 7.15 16.70 -4.75
N ARG A 574 7.83 16.02 -5.70
CA ARG A 574 7.22 15.03 -6.59
C ARG A 574 6.89 13.73 -5.84
N PRO A 575 5.81 13.00 -6.22
CA PRO A 575 5.60 11.64 -5.75
C PRO A 575 6.80 10.77 -6.13
N VAL A 576 7.27 9.92 -5.22
CA VAL A 576 8.32 8.95 -5.55
C VAL A 576 7.73 7.94 -6.53
N ALA A 577 8.19 7.99 -7.77
CA ALA A 577 7.79 7.07 -8.83
C ALA A 577 9.01 6.70 -9.69
N THR A 578 9.08 5.43 -10.06
CA THR A 578 10.11 4.88 -10.95
C THR A 578 9.48 4.64 -12.32
N ILE A 579 10.22 4.94 -13.38
CA ILE A 579 9.89 4.50 -14.75
C ILE A 579 11.09 3.76 -15.34
N ASP A 580 10.83 2.64 -15.99
CA ASP A 580 11.85 1.90 -16.74
C ASP A 580 12.22 2.70 -18.00
N VAL A 581 13.50 3.00 -18.15
CA VAL A 581 14.05 3.75 -19.30
C VAL A 581 14.56 2.77 -20.35
N LEU A 582 15.25 1.72 -19.90
CA LEU A 582 15.78 0.67 -20.75
C LEU A 582 15.99 -0.60 -19.93
N THR A 583 15.50 -1.76 -20.42
CA THR A 583 15.85 -3.06 -19.84
C THR A 583 16.43 -3.97 -20.92
N LEU A 584 17.74 -4.20 -20.86
CA LEU A 584 18.45 -5.14 -21.72
C LEU A 584 18.50 -6.51 -21.05
N HIS A 585 18.20 -7.58 -21.79
CA HIS A 585 18.34 -8.95 -21.32
C HIS A 585 19.36 -9.64 -22.22
N VAL A 586 20.56 -9.89 -21.72
CA VAL A 586 21.61 -10.65 -22.42
C VAL A 586 21.43 -12.12 -22.11
N ALA A 587 21.29 -12.94 -23.16
CA ALA A 587 21.13 -14.38 -23.00
C ALA A 587 22.42 -15.02 -22.42
N PRO A 588 22.31 -16.12 -21.66
CA PRO A 588 23.48 -16.82 -21.13
C PRO A 588 24.31 -17.43 -22.28
N VAL A 589 25.61 -17.23 -22.23
CA VAL A 589 26.57 -17.76 -23.20
C VAL A 589 27.11 -19.09 -22.68
N GLN A 590 27.14 -20.12 -23.54
CA GLN A 590 27.71 -21.42 -23.25
C GLN A 590 28.78 -21.75 -24.29
N LEU A 591 30.02 -22.01 -23.85
CA LEU A 591 31.16 -22.31 -24.71
C LEU A 591 31.77 -23.67 -24.30
N ASP A 592 31.88 -24.59 -25.26
CA ASP A 592 32.67 -25.83 -25.11
C ASP A 592 34.00 -25.67 -25.86
N LEU A 593 35.05 -25.35 -25.11
CA LEU A 593 36.42 -25.24 -25.61
C LEU A 593 37.13 -26.59 -25.40
N LEU A 594 36.83 -27.57 -26.25
CA LEU A 594 37.41 -28.93 -26.24
C LEU A 594 37.37 -29.62 -24.86
N GLY A 595 36.22 -29.54 -24.19
CA GLY A 595 35.98 -30.08 -22.85
C GLY A 595 36.20 -29.10 -21.71
N ALA A 596 36.66 -27.86 -21.96
CA ALA A 596 36.52 -26.75 -21.02
C ALA A 596 35.17 -26.08 -21.25
N LEU A 597 34.22 -26.34 -20.36
CA LEU A 597 32.85 -25.84 -20.43
C LEU A 597 32.75 -24.53 -19.63
N VAL A 598 32.68 -23.40 -20.35
CA VAL A 598 32.48 -22.07 -19.78
C VAL A 598 31.04 -21.65 -19.98
N ASN A 599 30.30 -21.44 -18.88
CA ASN A 599 28.92 -20.99 -18.91
C ASN A 599 28.78 -19.66 -18.17
N THR A 600 28.04 -18.72 -18.75
CA THR A 600 27.64 -17.47 -18.09
C THR A 600 26.17 -17.51 -17.67
N SER A 601 25.81 -16.76 -16.63
CA SER A 601 24.41 -16.44 -16.33
C SER A 601 23.83 -15.47 -17.37
N PRO A 602 22.49 -15.37 -17.48
CA PRO A 602 21.86 -14.22 -18.13
C PRO A 602 22.33 -12.92 -17.46
N ILE A 603 22.41 -11.83 -18.23
CA ILE A 603 22.75 -10.50 -17.73
C ILE A 603 21.58 -9.55 -18.02
N ASP A 604 20.81 -9.25 -16.98
CA ASP A 604 19.74 -8.25 -17.07
C ASP A 604 20.35 -6.89 -16.69
N VAL A 605 20.24 -5.87 -17.56
CA VAL A 605 20.65 -4.49 -17.27
C VAL A 605 19.40 -3.63 -17.29
N SER A 606 19.01 -3.07 -16.14
CA SER A 606 17.89 -2.15 -16.03
C SER A 606 18.38 -0.74 -15.75
N ILE A 607 17.99 0.20 -16.59
CA ILE A 607 18.14 1.64 -16.38
C ILE A 607 16.77 2.18 -16.01
N THR A 608 16.65 2.76 -14.83
CA THR A 608 15.40 3.31 -14.30
C THR A 608 15.56 4.78 -13.96
N ALA A 609 14.55 5.60 -14.25
CA ALA A 609 14.49 6.98 -13.84
C ALA A 609 13.60 7.08 -12.58
N ASN A 610 14.24 7.38 -11.46
CA ASN A 610 13.60 7.55 -10.16
C ASN A 610 13.30 9.04 -9.95
N SER A 611 12.02 9.38 -9.86
CA SER A 611 11.57 10.71 -9.46
C SER A 611 11.53 10.83 -7.93
N GLY A 612 11.85 12.02 -7.41
CA GLY A 612 11.95 12.28 -5.98
C GLY A 612 12.84 13.48 -5.61
N GLN A 613 13.01 13.69 -4.31
CA GLN A 613 13.83 14.77 -3.74
C GLN A 613 15.33 14.58 -4.06
N GLY A 614 15.98 15.62 -4.57
CA GLY A 614 17.40 15.61 -5.00
C GLY A 614 17.67 14.94 -6.35
N LEU A 615 16.70 14.21 -6.91
CA LEU A 615 16.89 13.34 -8.08
C LEU A 615 16.63 14.08 -9.41
N ILE A 616 17.41 15.13 -9.71
CA ILE A 616 17.20 15.99 -10.89
C ILE A 616 17.12 15.19 -12.20
N LEU A 617 18.10 14.33 -12.47
CA LEU A 617 18.19 13.62 -13.75
C LEU A 617 17.04 12.60 -13.88
N GLY A 618 16.73 11.88 -12.81
CA GLY A 618 15.58 10.97 -12.76
C GLY A 618 14.23 11.68 -12.97
N ASN A 619 14.03 12.83 -12.32
CA ASN A 619 12.83 13.67 -12.51
C ASN A 619 12.68 14.17 -13.96
N ILE A 620 13.79 14.57 -14.61
CA ILE A 620 13.77 15.08 -15.99
C ILE A 620 13.50 13.96 -16.99
N VAL A 621 14.16 12.81 -16.85
CA VAL A 621 13.93 11.64 -17.71
C VAL A 621 12.50 11.12 -17.53
N TYR A 622 11.95 11.15 -16.31
CA TYR A 622 10.55 10.81 -16.04
C TYR A 622 9.56 11.73 -16.76
N ASP A 623 9.79 13.04 -16.77
CA ASP A 623 8.93 13.99 -17.49
C ASP A 623 9.06 13.88 -19.01
N LEU A 624 10.29 13.69 -19.52
CA LEU A 624 10.54 13.48 -20.95
C LEU A 624 9.89 12.19 -21.47
N ALA A 625 9.98 11.09 -20.70
CA ALA A 625 9.32 9.83 -21.02
C ALA A 625 7.78 9.96 -21.03
N ASN A 626 7.21 10.84 -20.21
CA ASN A 626 5.77 11.10 -20.15
C ASN A 626 5.29 12.25 -21.05
N LEU A 627 6.18 12.93 -21.78
CA LEU A 627 5.86 14.07 -22.65
C LEU A 627 4.79 13.71 -23.71
N PHE A 628 4.79 12.45 -24.17
CA PHE A 628 3.89 11.93 -25.19
C PHE A 628 2.71 11.09 -24.66
N ASN A 629 2.74 10.63 -23.40
CA ASN A 629 1.77 9.67 -22.85
C ASN A 629 0.39 10.29 -22.50
N ASP A 630 0.30 11.61 -22.59
CA ASP A 630 -0.68 12.40 -21.85
C ASP A 630 -1.63 13.16 -22.81
N LEU A 631 -2.01 12.51 -23.92
CA LEU A 631 -2.89 13.05 -24.97
C LEU A 631 -4.15 12.19 -25.24
N PRO A 632 -5.03 11.96 -24.24
CA PRO A 632 -6.33 11.33 -24.48
C PRO A 632 -7.26 12.25 -25.30
N GLY A 633 -7.29 12.04 -26.62
CA GLY A 633 -8.31 12.60 -27.52
C GLY A 633 -8.01 13.95 -28.17
N GLN A 634 -6.76 14.41 -28.16
CA GLN A 634 -6.31 15.58 -28.95
C GLN A 634 -5.32 15.13 -30.05
N PRO A 635 -5.36 15.69 -31.26
CA PRO A 635 -4.34 15.42 -32.27
C PRO A 635 -2.99 16.02 -31.84
N LEU A 636 -1.91 15.27 -32.04
CA LEU A 636 -0.54 15.73 -31.77
C LEU A 636 -0.22 16.94 -32.67
N ASN A 637 0.08 18.08 -32.05
CA ASN A 637 0.45 19.32 -32.73
C ASN A 637 1.71 19.90 -32.04
N ILE A 638 2.65 20.39 -32.86
CA ILE A 638 3.92 21.00 -32.42
C ILE A 638 3.73 22.16 -31.43
N ASP A 639 2.63 22.90 -31.46
CA ASP A 639 2.33 23.98 -30.51
C ASP A 639 2.14 23.46 -29.07
N VAL A 640 1.50 22.29 -28.92
CA VAL A 640 1.30 21.63 -27.61
C VAL A 640 2.61 21.06 -27.09
N LEU A 641 3.44 20.50 -27.99
CA LEU A 641 4.76 19.99 -27.65
C LEU A 641 5.69 21.13 -27.19
N ASN A 642 5.71 22.24 -27.93
CA ASN A 642 6.42 23.47 -27.57
C ASN A 642 5.96 24.01 -26.21
N GLN A 643 4.66 24.01 -25.92
CA GLN A 643 4.16 24.43 -24.61
C GLN A 643 4.69 23.52 -23.48
N LYS A 644 4.48 22.20 -23.57
CA LYS A 644 4.92 21.25 -22.53
C LYS A 644 6.43 21.28 -22.31
N LEU A 645 7.22 21.42 -23.37
CA LEU A 645 8.68 21.50 -23.26
C LEU A 645 9.15 22.82 -22.62
N ASN A 646 8.44 23.94 -22.85
CA ASN A 646 8.71 25.20 -22.17
C ASN A 646 8.29 25.18 -20.69
N GLU A 647 7.21 24.47 -20.35
CA GLU A 647 6.83 24.20 -18.96
C GLU A 647 7.91 23.37 -18.25
N LEU A 648 8.40 22.29 -18.87
CA LEU A 648 9.53 21.50 -18.36
C LEU A 648 10.79 22.36 -18.16
N LEU A 649 11.18 23.15 -19.17
CA LEU A 649 12.33 24.05 -19.08
C LEU A 649 12.19 25.06 -17.92
N GLY A 650 10.99 25.61 -17.71
CA GLY A 650 10.71 26.49 -16.59
C GLY A 650 10.85 25.81 -15.22
N LEU A 651 10.36 24.56 -15.11
CA LEU A 651 10.48 23.77 -13.88
C LEU A 651 11.94 23.41 -13.58
N VAL A 652 12.70 22.93 -14.57
CA VAL A 652 14.14 22.61 -14.42
C VAL A 652 14.95 23.87 -14.12
N SER A 653 14.65 24.99 -14.78
CA SER A 653 15.32 26.27 -14.51
C SER A 653 15.14 26.72 -13.06
N THR A 654 13.95 26.50 -12.50
CA THR A 654 13.60 26.79 -11.10
C THR A 654 14.28 25.82 -10.13
N ALA A 655 14.37 24.53 -10.49
CA ALA A 655 14.99 23.48 -9.67
C ALA A 655 16.48 23.72 -9.43
N VAL A 656 17.19 24.04 -10.52
CA VAL A 656 18.67 24.13 -10.63
C VAL A 656 19.24 25.44 -10.07
N GLY A 657 18.38 26.40 -9.71
CA GLY A 657 18.79 27.58 -8.95
C GLY A 657 19.83 28.47 -9.65
N LEU A 658 20.94 28.76 -8.96
CA LEU A 658 22.01 29.66 -9.41
C LEU A 658 23.05 28.99 -10.32
N ILE A 659 23.05 27.67 -10.47
CA ILE A 659 23.95 26.97 -11.40
C ILE A 659 23.66 27.52 -12.80
N PRO A 660 24.66 28.01 -13.56
CA PRO A 660 24.45 28.50 -14.92
C PRO A 660 24.06 27.33 -15.85
N PRO A 661 23.24 27.55 -16.88
CA PRO A 661 23.14 26.58 -17.96
C PRO A 661 24.48 26.54 -18.71
N ALA A 662 24.86 25.37 -19.23
CA ALA A 662 25.98 25.28 -20.17
C ALA A 662 25.66 26.05 -21.46
N ASP A 663 26.66 26.64 -22.10
CA ASP A 663 26.46 27.49 -23.28
C ASP A 663 25.94 26.68 -24.49
N VAL A 664 24.95 27.23 -25.18
CA VAL A 664 24.37 26.65 -26.40
C VAL A 664 24.09 27.71 -27.47
N PRO A 665 24.34 27.42 -28.76
CA PRO A 665 23.97 28.33 -29.85
C PRO A 665 22.46 28.52 -29.94
N LEU A 666 22.02 29.75 -30.23
CA LEU A 666 20.62 30.02 -30.57
C LEU A 666 20.34 29.57 -32.00
N VAL A 667 19.39 28.65 -32.15
CA VAL A 667 18.90 28.16 -33.45
C VAL A 667 18.02 29.24 -34.08
N LEU A 668 18.37 29.70 -35.28
CA LEU A 668 17.58 30.66 -36.04
C LEU A 668 16.59 29.94 -36.97
N PRO A 669 15.37 30.48 -37.19
CA PRO A 669 14.41 29.90 -38.13
C PRO A 669 14.91 29.98 -39.58
N HIS A 670 14.87 28.87 -40.31
CA HIS A 670 15.02 28.83 -41.76
C HIS A 670 14.19 27.70 -42.38
N GLU A 671 13.88 27.83 -43.67
CA GLU A 671 13.21 26.77 -44.43
C GLU A 671 14.11 25.52 -44.52
N GLY A 672 13.48 24.34 -44.55
CA GLY A 672 14.17 23.05 -44.55
C GLY A 672 14.56 22.52 -43.17
N GLN A 673 14.71 23.36 -42.14
CA GLN A 673 15.16 22.91 -40.82
C GLN A 673 14.21 21.87 -40.20
N ILE A 674 14.77 20.72 -39.81
CA ILE A 674 14.06 19.64 -39.13
C ILE A 674 14.47 19.57 -37.65
N LEU A 675 15.78 19.56 -37.41
CA LEU A 675 16.38 19.39 -36.10
C LEU A 675 17.68 20.21 -36.03
N SER A 676 17.89 20.87 -34.89
CA SER A 676 19.17 21.47 -34.53
C SER A 676 19.37 21.22 -33.05
N LEU A 677 19.93 20.05 -32.74
CA LEU A 677 20.16 19.57 -31.39
C LEU A 677 21.60 19.86 -31.01
N THR A 678 21.82 20.61 -29.93
CA THR A 678 23.15 20.78 -29.36
C THR A 678 23.21 20.17 -27.98
N VAL A 679 24.08 19.17 -27.83
CA VAL A 679 24.60 18.74 -26.53
C VAL A 679 25.71 19.73 -26.16
N PRO A 680 25.59 20.48 -25.05
CA PRO A 680 26.65 21.37 -24.58
C PRO A 680 27.94 20.61 -24.24
N ALA A 681 29.04 21.36 -24.06
CA ALA A 681 30.30 20.82 -23.53
C ALA A 681 30.06 20.16 -22.16
N LEU A 682 30.48 18.91 -22.03
CA LEU A 682 30.42 18.12 -20.80
C LEU A 682 31.82 18.07 -20.19
N ASP A 683 31.94 18.56 -18.96
CA ASP A 683 33.18 18.67 -18.18
C ASP A 683 33.00 17.91 -16.86
N LEU A 684 33.36 16.63 -16.83
CA LEU A 684 33.09 15.72 -15.69
C LEU A 684 34.36 15.34 -14.93
N ASN A 685 34.29 15.39 -13.60
CA ASN A 685 35.31 14.84 -12.70
C ASN A 685 34.82 13.51 -12.08
N LEU A 686 35.41 12.40 -12.55
CA LEU A 686 35.10 11.06 -12.07
C LEU A 686 36.26 10.55 -11.18
N LEU A 687 36.29 11.02 -9.93
CA LEU A 687 37.34 10.66 -8.94
C LEU A 687 38.76 10.94 -9.47
N GLY A 688 38.99 12.09 -10.09
CA GLY A 688 40.29 12.51 -10.63
C GLY A 688 40.56 12.10 -12.08
N LEU A 689 39.66 11.36 -12.73
CA LEU A 689 39.61 11.34 -14.20
C LEU A 689 38.75 12.53 -14.64
N MET A 690 39.38 13.56 -15.20
CA MET A 690 38.65 14.65 -15.85
C MET A 690 38.39 14.29 -17.31
N VAL A 691 37.13 14.35 -17.74
CA VAL A 691 36.70 14.19 -19.14
C VAL A 691 36.05 15.49 -19.58
N GLU A 692 36.66 16.17 -20.54
CA GLU A 692 36.16 17.41 -21.13
C GLU A 692 35.79 17.16 -22.59
N THR A 693 34.72 17.79 -23.07
CA THR A 693 34.23 17.58 -24.44
C THR A 693 33.81 18.88 -25.11
N SER A 694 34.02 19.00 -26.42
CA SER A 694 33.46 20.12 -27.18
C SER A 694 31.95 19.95 -27.37
N PRO A 695 31.16 21.04 -27.51
CA PRO A 695 29.74 20.94 -27.78
C PRO A 695 29.44 20.16 -29.07
N ILE A 696 28.51 19.21 -28.99
CA ILE A 696 28.09 18.36 -30.09
C ILE A 696 26.78 18.92 -30.64
N THR A 697 26.85 19.64 -31.76
CA THR A 697 25.68 20.11 -32.51
C THR A 697 25.43 19.17 -33.67
N VAL A 698 24.18 18.73 -33.81
CA VAL A 698 23.69 17.93 -34.94
C VAL A 698 22.56 18.72 -35.60
N ASN A 699 22.80 19.19 -36.82
CA ASN A 699 21.82 19.89 -37.65
C ASN A 699 21.32 18.96 -38.75
N ALA A 700 20.01 18.98 -39.00
CA ALA A 700 19.37 18.17 -40.03
C ALA A 700 18.35 19.00 -40.81
N ASP A 701 18.57 19.12 -42.12
CA ASP A 701 17.75 19.91 -43.05
C ASP A 701 17.15 19.03 -44.16
N ALA A 702 15.87 19.22 -44.47
CA ALA A 702 15.20 18.58 -45.60
C ALA A 702 15.26 19.46 -46.86
N GLU A 703 15.86 18.93 -47.93
CA GLU A 703 15.84 19.52 -49.26
C GLU A 703 14.87 18.77 -50.19
N GLN A 704 13.92 19.49 -50.78
CA GLN A 704 13.04 18.91 -51.80
C GLN A 704 13.72 18.81 -53.19
N GLY A 705 13.32 17.82 -53.99
CA GLY A 705 13.80 17.68 -55.38
C GLY A 705 13.63 16.29 -55.99
N GLY A 706 13.97 16.17 -57.28
CA GLY A 706 14.05 14.86 -57.95
C GLY A 706 15.18 14.01 -57.36
N GLY A 707 14.91 12.74 -57.03
CA GLY A 707 15.85 11.84 -56.35
C GLY A 707 15.96 12.06 -54.83
N LYS A 708 15.42 13.15 -54.28
CA LYS A 708 15.49 13.50 -52.86
C LYS A 708 14.31 12.93 -52.05
N LEU A 709 14.17 11.60 -52.04
CA LEU A 709 13.01 10.93 -51.46
C LEU A 709 12.79 11.29 -49.99
N LEU A 710 13.84 11.26 -49.17
CA LEU A 710 13.73 11.50 -47.72
C LEU A 710 13.41 12.98 -47.43
N GLY A 711 14.06 13.91 -48.14
CA GLY A 711 13.74 15.34 -48.04
C GLY A 711 12.30 15.68 -48.46
N ASN A 712 11.80 15.08 -49.54
CA ASN A 712 10.41 15.25 -49.99
C ASN A 712 9.40 14.72 -48.94
N VAL A 713 9.63 13.53 -48.39
CA VAL A 713 8.74 12.92 -47.37
C VAL A 713 8.76 13.74 -46.08
N LEU A 714 9.93 14.09 -45.55
CA LEU A 714 10.06 14.85 -44.31
C LEU A 714 9.42 16.24 -44.43
N THR A 715 9.63 16.96 -45.53
CA THR A 715 9.00 18.28 -45.70
C THR A 715 7.48 18.18 -45.87
N SER A 716 6.98 17.12 -46.51
CA SER A 716 5.54 16.86 -46.59
C SER A 716 4.93 16.55 -45.21
N LEU A 717 5.64 15.78 -44.37
CA LEU A 717 5.20 15.44 -43.02
C LEU A 717 5.17 16.68 -42.10
N LEU A 718 6.22 17.52 -42.14
CA LEU A 718 6.26 18.80 -41.42
C LEU A 718 5.08 19.71 -41.86
N GLY A 719 4.74 19.71 -43.14
CA GLY A 719 3.56 20.40 -43.68
C GLY A 719 2.22 19.91 -43.13
N THR A 720 2.08 18.62 -42.80
CA THR A 720 0.85 18.08 -42.18
C THR A 720 0.72 18.40 -40.68
N LEU A 721 1.82 18.74 -40.00
CA LEU A 721 1.88 19.05 -38.57
C LEU A 721 1.78 20.56 -38.25
N ASP A 722 1.60 21.41 -39.26
CA ASP A 722 1.71 22.88 -39.15
C ASP A 722 3.05 23.34 -38.53
N ALA A 723 4.12 22.58 -38.83
CA ALA A 723 5.46 22.80 -38.30
C ALA A 723 6.21 23.87 -39.11
N THR A 724 5.82 25.13 -38.91
CA THR A 724 6.52 26.29 -39.49
C THR A 724 7.96 26.40 -38.95
N PRO A 725 8.92 26.97 -39.71
CA PRO A 725 10.30 27.18 -39.25
C PRO A 725 10.43 27.83 -37.87
N ASP A 726 9.59 28.82 -37.55
CA ASP A 726 9.59 29.48 -36.24
C ASP A 726 9.25 28.52 -35.09
N LYS A 727 8.26 27.63 -35.30
CA LYS A 727 7.84 26.62 -34.32
C LYS A 727 8.87 25.51 -34.15
N ILE A 728 9.57 25.13 -35.22
CA ILE A 728 10.67 24.14 -35.19
C ILE A 728 11.89 24.74 -34.49
N ALA A 729 12.27 25.97 -34.83
CA ALA A 729 13.34 26.68 -34.13
C ALA A 729 13.00 26.91 -32.65
N GLN A 730 11.75 27.19 -32.30
CA GLN A 730 11.32 27.23 -30.90
C GLN A 730 11.51 25.87 -30.21
N LEU A 731 11.10 24.77 -30.84
CA LEU A 731 11.24 23.42 -30.30
C LEU A 731 12.71 23.07 -30.04
N ASN A 732 13.56 23.29 -31.04
CA ASN A 732 15.01 23.09 -30.96
C ASN A 732 15.64 23.94 -29.85
N ASN A 733 15.33 25.24 -29.79
CA ASN A 733 15.86 26.14 -28.75
C ASN A 733 15.41 25.75 -27.34
N THR A 734 14.14 25.37 -27.15
CA THR A 734 13.65 24.93 -25.84
C THR A 734 14.26 23.59 -25.44
N LEU A 735 14.42 22.63 -26.37
CA LEU A 735 15.08 21.35 -26.12
C LEU A 735 16.56 21.53 -25.74
N ASN A 736 17.30 22.32 -26.53
CA ASN A 736 18.68 22.70 -26.26
C ASN A 736 18.80 23.40 -24.91
N GLY A 737 17.83 24.25 -24.55
CA GLY A 737 17.76 24.89 -23.23
C GLY A 737 17.56 23.91 -22.06
N VAL A 738 16.82 22.79 -22.25
CA VAL A 738 16.70 21.73 -21.24
C VAL A 738 18.03 20.99 -21.10
N LEU A 739 18.66 20.60 -22.21
CA LEU A 739 19.99 19.97 -22.22
C LEU A 739 21.06 20.87 -21.59
N ALA A 740 21.07 22.16 -21.90
CA ALA A 740 21.92 23.19 -21.29
C ALA A 740 21.87 23.17 -19.77
N ARG A 741 20.66 23.00 -19.23
CA ARG A 741 20.42 23.01 -17.79
C ARG A 741 20.82 21.69 -17.13
N VAL A 742 20.66 20.57 -17.82
CA VAL A 742 21.13 19.24 -17.38
C VAL A 742 22.65 19.18 -17.38
N VAL A 743 23.31 19.53 -18.49
CA VAL A 743 24.78 19.52 -18.59
C VAL A 743 25.40 20.56 -17.66
N GLY A 744 24.78 21.73 -17.48
CA GLY A 744 25.19 22.70 -16.46
C GLY A 744 25.17 22.14 -15.02
N VAL A 745 24.23 21.25 -14.68
CA VAL A 745 24.25 20.51 -13.40
C VAL A 745 25.39 19.50 -13.37
N LEU A 746 25.54 18.69 -14.43
CA LEU A 746 26.57 17.65 -14.52
C LEU A 746 27.99 18.23 -14.40
N ASN A 747 28.30 19.33 -15.09
CA ASN A 747 29.61 20.02 -15.00
C ASN A 747 29.85 20.69 -13.62
N THR A 748 28.88 20.66 -12.71
CA THR A 748 29.01 21.16 -11.33
C THR A 748 28.83 20.06 -10.26
N ALA A 749 28.71 18.80 -10.67
CA ALA A 749 28.55 17.66 -9.78
C ALA A 749 29.86 16.86 -9.70
N ASP A 750 30.28 16.51 -8.47
CA ASP A 750 31.43 15.66 -8.22
C ASP A 750 30.96 14.23 -7.89
N LEU A 751 31.62 13.21 -8.46
CA LEU A 751 31.43 11.82 -8.04
C LEU A 751 32.19 11.60 -6.73
N THR A 752 31.50 11.14 -5.68
CA THR A 752 32.12 10.89 -4.36
C THR A 752 31.84 9.48 -3.84
N VAL A 753 32.80 8.85 -3.17
CA VAL A 753 32.68 7.53 -2.54
C VAL A 753 32.55 7.64 -1.02
N SER A 754 31.78 6.73 -0.42
CA SER A 754 31.50 6.75 1.02
C SER A 754 32.75 6.54 1.89
N ALA A 755 33.10 7.55 2.68
CA ALA A 755 34.22 7.50 3.64
C ALA A 755 34.13 6.35 4.65
N ALA A 756 32.90 5.88 4.96
CA ALA A 756 32.69 4.73 5.85
C ALA A 756 33.10 3.40 5.20
N LEU A 757 32.96 3.27 3.87
CA LEU A 757 33.36 2.06 3.14
C LEU A 757 34.86 2.07 2.83
N VAL A 758 35.41 3.25 2.50
CA VAL A 758 36.87 3.45 2.34
C VAL A 758 37.64 3.05 3.61
N GLY A 759 37.16 3.46 4.79
CA GLY A 759 37.76 3.07 6.08
C GLY A 759 37.61 1.59 6.46
N ALA A 760 36.76 0.82 5.77
CA ALA A 760 36.55 -0.60 6.00
C ALA A 760 37.40 -1.52 5.10
N LEU A 761 38.15 -0.95 4.14
CA LEU A 761 39.00 -1.70 3.22
C LEU A 761 40.17 -2.40 3.95
N PRO A 762 40.64 -3.56 3.47
CA PRO A 762 41.90 -4.16 3.92
C PRO A 762 43.08 -3.19 3.81
N PRO A 763 44.08 -3.22 4.72
CA PRO A 763 45.20 -2.27 4.73
C PRO A 763 45.98 -2.17 3.41
N ALA A 764 46.07 -3.27 2.65
CA ALA A 764 46.71 -3.31 1.33
C ALA A 764 45.94 -2.50 0.26
N LEU A 765 44.60 -2.48 0.33
CA LEU A 765 43.77 -1.65 -0.55
C LEU A 765 43.71 -0.20 -0.05
N GLN A 766 43.82 0.05 1.26
CA GLN A 766 44.01 1.40 1.80
C GLN A 766 45.33 2.04 1.34
N THR A 767 46.39 1.25 1.11
CA THR A 767 47.67 1.77 0.58
C THR A 767 47.61 2.16 -0.90
N LEU A 768 46.63 1.65 -1.66
CA LEU A 768 46.37 2.10 -3.04
C LEU A 768 45.61 3.43 -3.10
N LEU A 769 45.13 3.93 -1.95
CA LEU A 769 44.43 5.21 -1.78
C LEU A 769 45.34 6.30 -1.18
N ASP A 770 46.60 5.98 -0.88
CA ASP A 770 47.60 6.89 -0.29
C ASP A 770 48.38 7.60 -1.42
N PRO A 771 48.48 8.94 -1.46
CA PRO A 771 49.02 9.72 -2.58
C PRO A 771 50.54 9.55 -2.87
N ILE A 772 51.22 8.57 -2.26
CA ILE A 772 52.65 8.29 -2.51
C ILE A 772 52.88 6.80 -2.83
N LEU A 773 52.50 6.41 -4.06
CA LEU A 773 52.75 5.07 -4.64
C LEU A 773 54.13 4.94 -5.33
N VAL A 774 55.12 5.74 -4.95
CA VAL A 774 56.49 5.64 -5.48
C VAL A 774 57.41 4.91 -4.49
N ALA A 775 57.55 3.59 -4.67
CA ALA A 775 58.60 2.83 -4.00
C ALA A 775 59.98 3.24 -4.55
N PRO A 776 60.99 3.56 -3.71
CA PRO A 776 62.33 3.84 -4.19
C PRO A 776 62.97 2.62 -4.86
N ALA A 777 63.66 2.84 -5.97
CA ALA A 777 64.33 1.80 -6.75
C ALA A 777 65.27 0.94 -5.87
N GLY A 778 65.10 -0.39 -5.95
CA GLY A 778 65.95 -1.37 -5.25
C GLY A 778 65.37 -1.99 -3.97
N SER A 779 64.06 -1.89 -3.73
CA SER A 779 63.40 -2.47 -2.54
C SER A 779 62.92 -3.91 -2.80
N THR A 780 63.27 -4.86 -1.92
CA THR A 780 62.81 -6.27 -1.97
C THR A 780 62.14 -6.70 -0.66
N ALA A 781 61.14 -7.58 -0.75
CA ALA A 781 60.45 -8.18 0.41
C ALA A 781 60.44 -9.72 0.30
N PRO A 782 60.77 -10.48 1.37
CA PRO A 782 60.80 -11.94 1.35
C PRO A 782 59.42 -12.55 1.66
N ILE A 783 59.09 -13.68 1.02
CA ILE A 783 57.79 -14.36 1.20
C ILE A 783 57.89 -15.65 2.03
N LEU A 784 58.96 -16.45 1.95
CA LEU A 784 59.15 -17.62 2.83
C LEU A 784 60.61 -18.07 2.96
N ASP A 785 60.94 -18.72 4.08
CA ASP A 785 62.25 -19.31 4.40
C ASP A 785 62.06 -20.75 4.89
N LEU A 786 62.77 -21.73 4.32
CA LEU A 786 62.75 -23.12 4.77
C LEU A 786 64.10 -23.82 4.51
N ILE A 787 64.70 -24.37 5.56
CA ILE A 787 66.01 -25.04 5.54
C ILE A 787 65.87 -26.47 6.06
N ILE A 788 66.30 -27.48 5.30
CA ILE A 788 66.59 -28.83 5.84
C ILE A 788 67.93 -29.35 5.29
N VAL A 789 68.71 -30.00 6.15
CA VAL A 789 70.09 -30.45 5.92
C VAL A 789 70.12 -31.97 5.66
N SER A 790 70.98 -32.45 4.75
CA SER A 790 71.24 -33.88 4.56
C SER A 790 72.13 -34.46 5.66
N GLN A 791 71.77 -35.62 6.18
CA GLN A 791 72.73 -36.53 6.82
C GLN A 791 73.46 -37.33 5.72
N ASP A 792 74.75 -37.57 5.95
CA ASP A 792 75.65 -38.62 5.41
C ASP A 792 76.75 -38.26 4.37
N GLY A 793 76.65 -37.14 3.66
CA GLY A 793 77.81 -36.36 3.17
C GLY A 793 78.92 -37.01 2.31
N THR A 794 78.71 -38.14 1.61
CA THR A 794 79.80 -38.79 0.82
C THR A 794 79.40 -39.49 -0.50
N SER A 795 79.42 -38.77 -1.64
CA SER A 795 79.98 -39.23 -2.96
C SER A 795 79.67 -38.26 -4.14
N PRO A 796 80.49 -38.21 -5.22
CA PRO A 796 80.58 -37.06 -6.16
C PRO A 796 79.82 -37.22 -7.51
N PRO A 797 79.66 -36.14 -8.31
CA PRO A 797 78.74 -36.06 -9.45
C PRO A 797 79.29 -36.61 -10.79
N VAL A 798 78.36 -36.88 -11.72
CA VAL A 798 78.62 -37.08 -13.16
C VAL A 798 78.20 -35.82 -13.93
N GLU A 799 78.97 -35.44 -14.95
CA GLU A 799 78.86 -34.18 -15.68
C GLU A 799 78.28 -34.40 -17.09
N VAL A 800 77.28 -33.60 -17.49
CA VAL A 800 76.74 -33.53 -18.87
C VAL A 800 76.43 -32.08 -19.20
N ASP A 801 76.88 -31.60 -20.35
CA ASP A 801 76.62 -30.26 -20.89
C ASP A 801 75.56 -30.34 -22.00
N LEU A 802 74.51 -29.53 -21.87
CA LEU A 802 73.49 -29.28 -22.88
C LEU A 802 73.24 -27.77 -22.96
N LEU A 803 73.90 -27.12 -23.92
CA LEU A 803 73.71 -25.70 -24.27
C LEU A 803 73.96 -24.73 -23.10
N GLY A 804 75.03 -24.94 -22.34
CA GLY A 804 75.59 -23.92 -21.44
C GLY A 804 75.15 -24.01 -19.97
N LEU A 805 74.35 -25.01 -19.60
CA LEU A 805 74.10 -25.34 -18.20
C LEU A 805 74.91 -26.58 -17.78
N VAL A 806 76.07 -26.35 -17.15
CA VAL A 806 76.85 -27.42 -16.51
C VAL A 806 76.27 -27.65 -15.11
N VAL A 807 75.45 -28.70 -14.96
CA VAL A 807 74.90 -29.09 -13.65
C VAL A 807 75.72 -30.25 -13.08
N THR A 808 76.24 -30.05 -11.87
CA THR A 808 76.82 -31.11 -11.04
C THR A 808 75.94 -31.32 -9.81
N THR A 809 75.31 -32.49 -9.70
CA THR A 809 74.31 -32.77 -8.66
C THR A 809 74.88 -33.50 -7.46
N SER A 810 74.60 -33.02 -6.25
CA SER A 810 74.48 -33.89 -5.06
C SER A 810 73.48 -33.31 -4.06
N ASN A 811 72.27 -33.89 -4.05
CA ASN A 811 71.17 -33.65 -3.10
C ASN A 811 70.69 -32.19 -2.95
N ILE A 812 70.01 -31.71 -3.98
CA ILE A 812 68.90 -30.75 -3.84
C ILE A 812 67.66 -31.36 -4.49
N ASP A 813 66.52 -31.03 -3.87
CA ASP A 813 65.16 -30.99 -4.41
C ASP A 813 65.03 -31.09 -5.94
N ALA A 814 64.19 -32.03 -6.41
CA ALA A 814 63.85 -32.15 -7.82
C ALA A 814 62.65 -31.25 -8.13
N HIS A 815 62.90 -29.95 -8.27
CA HIS A 815 61.91 -29.05 -8.84
C HIS A 815 61.83 -29.29 -10.36
N ILE A 816 60.79 -30.00 -10.80
CA ILE A 816 60.30 -29.89 -12.18
C ILE A 816 59.14 -28.90 -12.14
N SER A 817 59.40 -27.68 -12.58
CA SER A 817 58.36 -26.76 -13.04
C SER A 817 58.40 -26.67 -14.56
N ALA A 818 57.21 -26.59 -15.16
CA ALA A 818 57.07 -25.95 -16.46
C ALA A 818 56.74 -24.49 -16.17
N THR A 819 57.65 -23.58 -16.51
CA THR A 819 57.46 -22.13 -16.35
C THR A 819 57.04 -21.52 -17.68
N THR A 820 55.94 -20.77 -17.67
CA THR A 820 55.66 -19.78 -18.72
C THR A 820 56.50 -18.52 -18.44
N GLY A 821 57.02 -17.92 -19.49
CA GLY A 821 57.86 -16.73 -19.46
C GLY A 821 58.45 -16.47 -20.83
N ASP A 822 59.06 -15.29 -21.03
CA ASP A 822 59.53 -14.88 -22.34
C ASP A 822 60.64 -15.77 -22.90
N GLY A 823 60.51 -16.10 -24.19
CA GLY A 823 61.46 -16.92 -24.93
C GLY A 823 61.34 -18.45 -24.76
N LEU A 824 60.49 -18.96 -23.86
CA LEU A 824 60.37 -20.41 -23.59
C LEU A 824 59.46 -21.14 -24.57
N ILE A 825 59.93 -21.30 -25.81
CA ILE A 825 59.16 -21.84 -26.95
C ILE A 825 58.42 -23.14 -26.62
N LEU A 826 59.05 -24.14 -26.00
CA LEU A 826 58.38 -25.44 -25.77
C LEU A 826 57.40 -25.44 -24.58
N GLY A 827 57.56 -24.53 -23.62
CA GLY A 827 56.59 -24.32 -22.54
C GLY A 827 55.33 -23.62 -23.06
N ASN A 828 55.52 -22.56 -23.85
CA ASN A 828 54.43 -21.82 -24.47
C ASN A 828 53.76 -22.61 -25.63
N LEU A 829 54.49 -23.53 -26.29
CA LEU A 829 53.92 -24.42 -27.30
C LEU A 829 52.93 -25.43 -26.72
N LEU A 830 53.18 -25.94 -25.50
CA LEU A 830 52.24 -26.85 -24.83
C LEU A 830 50.97 -26.13 -24.34
N TYR A 831 51.05 -24.81 -24.14
CA TYR A 831 49.93 -23.93 -23.78
C TYR A 831 49.04 -23.61 -25.00
N ASN A 832 49.62 -23.34 -26.18
CA ASN A 832 48.86 -22.90 -27.36
C ASN A 832 48.36 -24.04 -28.28
N VAL A 833 48.94 -25.25 -28.25
CA VAL A 833 48.45 -26.39 -29.04
C VAL A 833 47.05 -26.86 -28.62
N ALA A 834 46.56 -26.42 -27.46
CA ALA A 834 45.24 -26.77 -26.95
C ALA A 834 44.06 -25.97 -27.57
N ASN A 835 44.30 -24.88 -28.31
CA ASN A 835 43.26 -23.85 -28.54
C ASN A 835 43.03 -23.38 -29.99
N LEU A 836 43.37 -24.19 -31.02
CA LEU A 836 42.88 -23.92 -32.39
C LEU A 836 42.64 -25.19 -33.21
N ALA A 837 41.37 -25.47 -33.53
CA ALA A 837 40.96 -26.59 -34.38
C ALA A 837 39.70 -26.31 -35.22
N ASN A 838 39.76 -25.26 -36.06
CA ASN A 838 38.98 -25.10 -37.30
C ASN A 838 39.72 -24.06 -38.19
N PRO A 839 39.52 -23.95 -39.51
CA PRO A 839 38.89 -24.86 -40.47
C PRO A 839 39.81 -25.25 -41.65
N ASN A 840 39.59 -26.43 -42.25
CA ASN A 840 39.41 -26.64 -43.71
C ASN A 840 39.71 -28.08 -44.18
N GLY A 841 38.63 -28.82 -44.49
CA GLY A 841 38.66 -30.02 -45.34
C GLY A 841 38.08 -31.27 -44.67
N SER A 842 37.04 -31.93 -45.19
CA SER A 842 36.19 -31.57 -46.34
C SER A 842 34.84 -32.31 -46.28
N GLY A 843 33.72 -31.58 -46.13
CA GLY A 843 32.35 -32.10 -46.24
C GLY A 843 31.59 -32.22 -44.90
N GLY A 844 30.49 -31.50 -44.65
CA GLY A 844 29.86 -30.44 -45.45
C GLY A 844 28.35 -30.35 -45.22
N LEU A 845 27.85 -29.25 -44.65
CA LEU A 845 26.41 -29.00 -44.44
C LEU A 845 25.62 -29.01 -45.77
N LEU A 846 26.28 -28.57 -46.86
CA LEU A 846 25.74 -28.55 -48.22
C LEU A 846 25.46 -29.94 -48.84
N ALA A 847 25.89 -31.03 -48.18
CA ALA A 847 25.65 -32.39 -48.66
C ALA A 847 24.34 -33.01 -48.17
N LEU A 848 23.84 -32.63 -46.98
CA LEU A 848 22.63 -33.23 -46.40
C LEU A 848 21.35 -32.46 -46.77
N LEU A 849 21.46 -31.16 -47.06
CA LEU A 849 20.37 -30.35 -47.61
C LEU A 849 19.86 -30.88 -48.97
N ASN A 850 20.70 -31.61 -49.71
CA ASN A 850 20.33 -32.30 -50.96
C ASN A 850 19.41 -33.53 -50.76
N ALA A 851 19.09 -33.96 -49.53
CA ALA A 851 18.28 -35.14 -49.25
C ALA A 851 16.82 -34.84 -48.85
N LEU A 852 16.48 -33.60 -48.53
CA LEU A 852 15.10 -33.19 -48.16
C LEU A 852 14.26 -32.72 -49.37
N GLY A 853 14.86 -32.64 -50.56
CA GLY A 853 14.28 -32.04 -51.77
C GLY A 853 13.61 -32.97 -52.77
N SER A 854 13.15 -34.17 -52.40
CA SER A 854 12.50 -35.12 -53.34
C SER A 854 11.17 -35.69 -52.81
N GLY A 855 10.18 -34.83 -52.62
CA GLY A 855 8.87 -35.22 -52.08
C GLY A 855 7.94 -35.95 -53.07
N ASN A 856 6.65 -35.98 -52.69
CA ASN A 856 5.42 -36.33 -53.45
C ASN A 856 4.65 -37.57 -52.94
N LEU A 857 3.35 -37.55 -53.24
CA LEU A 857 2.29 -38.57 -53.11
C LEU A 857 1.57 -38.65 -51.75
N ASP A 858 0.24 -38.66 -51.60
CA ASP A 858 -0.97 -38.21 -52.35
C ASP A 858 -2.18 -39.05 -51.82
N SER A 859 -3.35 -38.43 -51.60
CA SER A 859 -4.67 -39.08 -51.47
C SER A 859 -4.92 -39.99 -50.22
N THR A 860 -6.14 -40.30 -49.74
CA THR A 860 -7.53 -39.87 -50.09
C THR A 860 -8.56 -40.19 -48.98
N ALA A 861 -9.62 -39.37 -48.90
CA ALA A 861 -11.06 -39.68 -48.62
C ALA A 861 -11.57 -40.31 -47.30
N GLY A 862 -12.71 -39.81 -46.76
CA GLY A 862 -13.64 -40.64 -45.94
C GLY A 862 -14.65 -39.98 -44.97
N SER A 863 -15.80 -39.47 -45.47
CA SER A 863 -17.15 -39.41 -44.83
C SER A 863 -17.43 -38.91 -43.39
N GLU A 864 -18.21 -37.81 -43.32
CA GLU A 864 -19.37 -37.45 -42.44
C GLU A 864 -19.61 -38.15 -41.06
N GLY A 865 -20.04 -37.37 -40.03
CA GLY A 865 -21.03 -37.95 -39.07
C GLY A 865 -21.26 -37.47 -37.62
N GLY A 866 -20.73 -36.34 -37.11
CA GLY A 866 -21.30 -35.59 -35.95
C GLY A 866 -21.26 -36.15 -34.50
N SER A 867 -20.81 -35.33 -33.55
CA SER A 867 -21.27 -35.29 -32.14
C SER A 867 -20.79 -34.01 -31.43
N LEU A 868 -21.58 -33.50 -30.47
CA LEU A 868 -21.15 -32.47 -29.51
C LEU A 868 -20.54 -33.12 -28.26
N THR A 869 -19.23 -33.37 -28.25
CA THR A 869 -18.36 -33.36 -27.05
C THR A 869 -16.90 -33.68 -27.42
N GLY A 870 -15.95 -32.88 -26.90
CA GLY A 870 -14.56 -33.28 -26.64
C GLY A 870 -13.64 -33.57 -27.83
N ILE A 871 -12.97 -32.54 -28.35
CA ILE A 871 -11.64 -32.67 -28.99
C ILE A 871 -10.81 -31.45 -28.57
N THR A 872 -9.49 -31.64 -28.39
CA THR A 872 -8.51 -30.56 -28.16
C THR A 872 -8.61 -29.47 -29.24
N PRO A 873 -8.53 -28.17 -28.87
CA PRO A 873 -8.66 -27.09 -29.82
C PRO A 873 -7.42 -27.02 -30.72
N ALA A 874 -7.63 -27.25 -32.01
CA ALA A 874 -6.60 -27.00 -33.03
C ALA A 874 -6.35 -25.50 -33.15
N THR A 875 -5.08 -25.12 -33.18
CA THR A 875 -4.61 -23.77 -33.52
C THR A 875 -4.97 -23.44 -34.96
N GLN A 876 -5.79 -22.41 -35.16
CA GLN A 876 -6.07 -21.82 -36.47
C GLN A 876 -5.09 -20.68 -36.71
N GLN A 877 -4.16 -20.84 -37.64
CA GLN A 877 -3.33 -19.73 -38.10
C GLN A 877 -4.23 -18.63 -38.70
N LEU A 878 -4.06 -17.40 -38.24
CA LEU A 878 -4.78 -16.21 -38.67
C LEU A 878 -3.93 -15.34 -39.61
N LEU A 879 -2.63 -15.26 -39.36
CA LEU A 879 -1.72 -14.42 -40.13
C LEU A 879 -0.31 -15.02 -40.08
N GLN A 880 0.40 -15.00 -41.19
CA GLN A 880 1.85 -15.17 -41.23
C GLN A 880 2.48 -13.89 -41.79
N ILE A 881 3.07 -13.09 -40.91
CA ILE A 881 3.87 -11.95 -41.33
C ILE A 881 5.25 -12.47 -41.68
N GLU A 882 5.72 -12.21 -42.88
CA GLU A 882 7.08 -12.56 -43.33
C GLU A 882 7.81 -11.26 -43.66
N LEU A 883 8.87 -10.99 -42.90
CA LEU A 883 9.81 -9.91 -43.18
C LEU A 883 10.97 -10.50 -43.98
N ASP A 884 11.16 -9.97 -45.18
CA ASP A 884 12.32 -10.28 -46.01
C ASP A 884 13.64 -10.02 -45.23
N PRO A 885 14.72 -10.75 -45.52
CA PRO A 885 16.07 -10.45 -45.03
C PRO A 885 16.46 -8.98 -45.22
N LEU A 886 17.01 -8.37 -44.18
CA LEU A 886 17.78 -7.14 -44.33
C LEU A 886 19.12 -7.47 -44.99
N ASP A 887 19.57 -6.66 -45.94
CA ASP A 887 20.90 -6.72 -46.54
C ASP A 887 21.31 -5.30 -46.98
N ILE A 888 22.06 -4.62 -46.12
CA ILE A 888 22.52 -3.24 -46.34
C ILE A 888 24.05 -3.24 -46.37
N ASN A 889 24.65 -2.60 -47.38
CA ASN A 889 26.07 -2.35 -47.45
C ASN A 889 26.36 -0.84 -47.24
N LEU A 890 27.24 -0.52 -46.28
CA LEU A 890 27.71 0.82 -46.02
C LEU A 890 29.24 0.85 -46.21
N LEU A 891 29.69 1.07 -47.45
CA LEU A 891 31.12 1.12 -47.82
C LEU A 891 31.95 -0.08 -47.33
N GLY A 892 31.37 -1.29 -47.31
CA GLY A 892 32.02 -2.51 -46.83
C GLY A 892 31.60 -2.96 -45.44
N LEU A 893 30.82 -2.17 -44.70
CA LEU A 893 30.14 -2.65 -43.51
C LEU A 893 28.79 -3.23 -43.93
N GLN A 894 28.69 -4.56 -44.01
CA GLN A 894 27.47 -5.26 -44.40
C GLN A 894 26.67 -5.64 -43.16
N ILE A 895 25.38 -5.27 -43.14
CA ILE A 895 24.41 -5.65 -42.11
C ILE A 895 23.40 -6.59 -42.77
N THR A 896 23.32 -7.83 -42.30
CA THR A 896 22.36 -8.83 -42.81
C THR A 896 21.50 -9.42 -41.71
N SER A 897 20.27 -9.79 -42.04
CA SER A 897 19.41 -10.57 -41.13
C SER A 897 18.85 -11.83 -41.80
N ASP A 898 18.56 -12.85 -40.99
CA ASP A 898 17.68 -13.94 -41.42
C ASP A 898 16.23 -13.43 -41.63
N PRO A 899 15.39 -14.14 -42.41
CA PRO A 899 13.96 -13.81 -42.54
C PRO A 899 13.25 -13.90 -41.18
N ILE A 900 12.48 -12.88 -40.83
CA ILE A 900 11.71 -12.86 -39.58
C ILE A 900 10.25 -13.21 -39.87
N ILE A 901 9.82 -14.39 -39.41
CA ILE A 901 8.47 -14.91 -39.61
C ILE A 901 7.69 -14.75 -38.30
N VAL A 902 6.62 -13.97 -38.29
CA VAL A 902 5.69 -13.84 -37.15
C VAL A 902 4.38 -14.53 -37.50
N THR A 903 4.18 -15.70 -36.90
CA THR A 903 2.94 -16.48 -37.01
C THR A 903 1.96 -16.06 -35.91
N ILE A 904 0.78 -15.62 -36.30
CA ILE A 904 -0.34 -15.30 -35.41
C ILE A 904 -1.44 -16.36 -35.62
N ALA A 905 -1.93 -16.96 -34.53
CA ALA A 905 -2.92 -18.02 -34.55
C ALA A 905 -3.96 -17.87 -33.42
N ALA A 906 -5.19 -18.31 -33.66
CA ALA A 906 -6.22 -18.47 -32.65
C ALA A 906 -6.32 -19.93 -32.20
N GLN A 907 -6.15 -20.17 -30.90
CA GLN A 907 -6.51 -21.43 -30.25
C GLN A 907 -7.82 -21.24 -29.48
N GLY A 908 -8.88 -21.93 -29.89
CA GLY A 908 -10.12 -21.96 -29.12
C GLY A 908 -9.98 -22.74 -27.80
N GLY A 909 -11.08 -22.91 -27.07
CA GLY A 909 -11.15 -23.73 -25.85
C GLY A 909 -11.51 -22.96 -24.58
N ASP A 910 -11.70 -23.67 -23.48
CA ASP A 910 -12.14 -23.07 -22.22
C ASP A 910 -11.07 -22.10 -21.67
N GLY A 911 -11.49 -20.90 -21.25
CA GLY A 911 -10.59 -19.81 -20.83
C GLY A 911 -9.87 -19.06 -21.95
N LYS A 912 -9.86 -19.58 -23.19
CA LYS A 912 -9.20 -18.97 -24.34
C LYS A 912 -10.09 -17.93 -25.04
N LEU A 913 -10.44 -16.86 -24.32
CA LEU A 913 -11.46 -15.89 -24.72
C LEU A 913 -11.15 -15.16 -26.04
N LEU A 914 -9.89 -14.76 -26.26
CA LEU A 914 -9.45 -14.07 -27.48
C LEU A 914 -9.29 -15.06 -28.64
N GLY A 915 -8.81 -16.28 -28.39
CA GLY A 915 -8.74 -17.34 -29.39
C GLY A 915 -10.11 -17.84 -29.85
N ASN A 916 -11.08 -17.96 -28.93
CA ASN A 916 -12.47 -18.23 -29.26
C ASN A 916 -13.12 -17.09 -30.07
N LEU A 917 -12.85 -15.83 -29.69
CA LEU A 917 -13.37 -14.67 -30.40
C LEU A 917 -12.80 -14.59 -31.82
N LEU A 918 -11.47 -14.62 -31.96
CA LEU A 918 -10.79 -14.53 -33.25
C LEU A 918 -11.07 -15.75 -34.14
N GLY A 919 -11.12 -16.95 -33.57
CA GLY A 919 -11.54 -18.17 -34.29
C GLY A 919 -13.01 -18.14 -34.74
N ALA A 920 -13.88 -17.37 -34.07
CA ALA A 920 -15.26 -17.16 -34.52
C ALA A 920 -15.37 -16.06 -35.60
N VAL A 921 -14.58 -14.97 -35.50
CA VAL A 921 -14.62 -13.87 -36.47
C VAL A 921 -13.65 -14.01 -37.66
N SER A 922 -12.80 -15.04 -37.69
CA SER A 922 -11.90 -15.33 -38.82
C SER A 922 -12.61 -15.65 -40.13
N THR A 923 -13.91 -15.94 -40.09
CA THR A 923 -14.78 -16.07 -41.26
C THR A 923 -15.37 -14.74 -41.77
N LEU A 924 -15.23 -13.66 -40.99
CA LEU A 924 -15.72 -12.31 -41.30
C LEU A 924 -14.60 -11.38 -41.79
N VAL A 925 -13.34 -11.69 -41.46
CA VAL A 925 -12.15 -10.92 -41.84
C VAL A 925 -11.40 -11.68 -42.94
N ASN A 926 -11.03 -10.99 -44.03
CA ASN A 926 -10.20 -11.58 -45.08
C ASN A 926 -8.73 -11.65 -44.64
N PHE A 927 -8.45 -12.51 -43.67
CA PHE A 927 -7.11 -12.73 -43.11
C PHE A 927 -6.04 -13.00 -44.19
N PRO A 928 -6.25 -13.86 -45.21
CA PRO A 928 -5.28 -14.03 -46.31
C PRO A 928 -5.07 -12.77 -47.16
N GLY A 929 -6.09 -11.93 -47.32
CA GLY A 929 -5.94 -10.64 -48.02
C GLY A 929 -5.21 -9.59 -47.18
N VAL A 930 -5.37 -9.61 -45.86
CA VAL A 930 -4.61 -8.77 -44.92
C VAL A 930 -3.15 -9.24 -44.88
N GLU A 931 -2.91 -10.55 -44.84
CA GLU A 931 -1.58 -11.17 -44.91
C GLU A 931 -0.85 -10.79 -46.19
N ALA A 932 -1.48 -10.99 -47.35
CA ALA A 932 -0.91 -10.64 -48.65
C ALA A 932 -0.64 -9.13 -48.78
N ALA A 933 -1.54 -8.27 -48.28
CA ALA A 933 -1.33 -6.82 -48.30
C ALA A 933 -0.19 -6.38 -47.36
N LEU A 934 -0.11 -6.98 -46.17
CA LEU A 934 0.90 -6.66 -45.17
C LEU A 934 2.28 -7.16 -45.60
N ASN A 935 2.41 -8.39 -46.06
CA ASN A 935 3.68 -8.93 -46.56
C ASN A 935 4.12 -8.23 -47.86
N ASN A 936 3.19 -7.83 -48.74
CA ASN A 936 3.55 -7.01 -49.91
C ASN A 936 4.05 -5.62 -49.50
N ALA A 937 3.40 -4.95 -48.55
CA ALA A 937 3.84 -3.64 -48.05
C ALA A 937 5.20 -3.74 -47.33
N LEU A 938 5.36 -4.71 -46.43
CA LEU A 938 6.60 -4.93 -45.69
C LEU A 938 7.75 -5.35 -46.60
N GLY A 939 7.53 -6.30 -47.52
CA GLY A 939 8.51 -6.69 -48.52
C GLY A 939 8.88 -5.51 -49.44
N THR A 940 7.94 -4.67 -49.86
CA THR A 940 8.26 -3.45 -50.63
C THR A 940 9.15 -2.49 -49.83
N VAL A 941 8.91 -2.34 -48.53
CA VAL A 941 9.75 -1.51 -47.64
C VAL A 941 11.14 -2.12 -47.45
N VAL A 942 11.27 -3.42 -47.19
CA VAL A 942 12.58 -4.07 -47.03
C VAL A 942 13.37 -4.04 -48.35
N ASN A 943 12.74 -4.33 -49.49
CA ASN A 943 13.38 -4.22 -50.80
C ASN A 943 13.84 -2.78 -51.10
N LEU A 944 13.09 -1.76 -50.67
CA LEU A 944 13.53 -0.37 -50.78
C LEU A 944 14.75 -0.10 -49.90
N VAL A 945 14.75 -0.58 -48.65
CA VAL A 945 15.88 -0.43 -47.70
C VAL A 945 17.13 -1.14 -48.21
N ASN A 946 17.02 -2.37 -48.73
CA ASN A 946 18.15 -3.12 -49.29
C ASN A 946 18.62 -2.58 -50.66
N SER A 947 17.84 -1.69 -51.31
CA SER A 947 18.22 -1.02 -52.57
C SER A 947 19.05 0.26 -52.36
N VAL A 948 19.31 0.61 -51.10
CA VAL A 948 20.11 1.74 -50.68
C VAL A 948 21.56 1.29 -50.51
N ASP A 949 22.47 1.91 -51.25
CA ASP A 949 23.93 1.69 -51.12
C ASP A 949 24.61 3.05 -50.88
N LEU A 950 25.55 3.08 -49.93
CA LEU A 950 26.42 4.22 -49.68
C LEU A 950 27.72 3.97 -50.45
N SER A 951 27.94 4.73 -51.52
CA SER A 951 29.01 4.48 -52.48
C SER A 951 29.89 5.71 -52.73
N LEU A 952 31.15 5.44 -53.09
CA LEU A 952 32.09 6.47 -53.52
C LEU A 952 32.11 6.59 -55.05
N PRO A 953 32.42 7.78 -55.60
CA PRO A 953 32.64 7.94 -57.04
C PRO A 953 33.75 7.00 -57.55
N PRO A 954 33.53 6.20 -58.62
CA PRO A 954 34.48 5.17 -59.06
C PRO A 954 35.88 5.66 -59.46
N GLU A 955 36.04 6.96 -59.72
CA GLU A 955 37.30 7.60 -60.12
C GLU A 955 38.22 7.92 -58.92
N VAL A 956 37.74 7.73 -57.69
CA VAL A 956 38.37 8.23 -56.45
C VAL A 956 39.04 7.12 -55.61
N VAL A 957 38.65 5.86 -55.83
CA VAL A 957 39.27 4.67 -55.21
C VAL A 957 40.52 4.28 -55.99
N GLY A 958 41.67 4.19 -55.29
CA GLY A 958 42.95 3.77 -55.85
C GLY A 958 43.38 2.38 -55.38
N SER A 959 44.45 1.85 -55.98
CA SER A 959 45.02 0.54 -55.61
C SER A 959 46.02 0.68 -54.44
N GLY A 960 45.71 0.08 -53.29
CA GLY A 960 46.57 0.03 -52.10
C GLY A 960 46.87 -1.39 -51.60
N VAL A 961 47.47 -1.53 -50.41
CA VAL A 961 47.77 -2.84 -49.79
C VAL A 961 46.50 -3.68 -49.63
N PHE A 962 45.41 -3.06 -49.19
CA PHE A 962 44.08 -3.67 -49.05
C PHE A 962 43.45 -4.16 -50.37
N ASP A 963 43.85 -3.62 -51.53
CA ASP A 963 43.42 -4.11 -52.85
C ASP A 963 44.19 -5.38 -53.29
N THR A 964 45.28 -5.72 -52.60
CA THR A 964 46.12 -6.91 -52.87
C THR A 964 46.01 -8.00 -51.80
N ALA A 965 45.41 -7.69 -50.66
CA ALA A 965 44.96 -8.67 -49.69
C ALA A 965 43.86 -9.55 -50.31
N ALA A 966 43.78 -10.82 -49.89
CA ALA A 966 42.60 -11.61 -50.22
C ALA A 966 41.38 -10.98 -49.55
N PRO A 967 40.22 -10.86 -50.22
CA PRO A 967 39.03 -10.27 -49.61
C PRO A 967 38.67 -11.05 -48.34
N SER A 968 38.68 -10.36 -47.21
CA SER A 968 38.48 -10.92 -45.88
C SER A 968 37.26 -10.31 -45.22
N SER A 969 36.44 -11.16 -44.60
CA SER A 969 35.29 -10.77 -43.80
C SER A 969 35.64 -10.85 -42.32
N THR A 970 35.65 -9.73 -41.62
CA THR A 970 35.76 -9.68 -40.16
C THR A 970 34.36 -9.49 -39.58
N GLN A 971 33.83 -10.52 -38.94
CA GLN A 971 32.56 -10.42 -38.21
C GLN A 971 32.75 -9.52 -36.99
N LEU A 972 31.92 -8.49 -36.85
CA LEU A 972 32.03 -7.50 -35.76
C LEU A 972 30.99 -7.73 -34.69
N LEU A 973 29.77 -8.10 -35.11
CA LEU A 973 28.65 -8.34 -34.22
C LEU A 973 27.79 -9.47 -34.80
N ASP A 974 27.37 -10.37 -33.93
CA ASP A 974 26.45 -11.45 -34.23
C ASP A 974 25.40 -11.48 -33.11
N VAL A 975 24.16 -11.12 -33.43
CA VAL A 975 23.05 -11.06 -32.47
C VAL A 975 22.03 -12.12 -32.83
N PHE A 976 21.84 -13.07 -31.91
CA PHE A 976 20.82 -14.11 -32.02
C PHE A 976 19.78 -13.96 -30.91
N VAL A 977 18.56 -13.54 -31.28
CA VAL A 977 17.38 -13.52 -30.42
C VAL A 977 16.58 -14.80 -30.65
N ALA A 978 16.32 -15.56 -29.58
CA ALA A 978 15.53 -16.78 -29.65
C ALA A 978 14.06 -16.50 -30.04
N PRO A 979 13.35 -17.48 -30.64
CA PRO A 979 11.92 -17.42 -30.91
C PRO A 979 11.07 -16.95 -29.71
N VAL A 980 10.23 -15.95 -29.92
CA VAL A 980 9.25 -15.49 -28.92
C VAL A 980 7.93 -16.21 -29.15
N HIS A 981 7.41 -16.87 -28.12
CA HIS A 981 6.08 -17.50 -28.10
C HIS A 981 5.20 -16.83 -27.04
N LEU A 982 4.09 -16.24 -27.45
CA LEU A 982 3.15 -15.50 -26.59
C LEU A 982 1.73 -16.07 -26.77
N ASP A 983 1.00 -16.36 -25.69
CA ASP A 983 -0.39 -16.84 -25.72
C ASP A 983 -1.31 -15.92 -24.90
N VAL A 984 -1.92 -14.94 -25.55
CA VAL A 984 -2.83 -13.98 -24.91
C VAL A 984 -4.26 -14.49 -25.04
N LEU A 985 -4.74 -15.19 -24.00
CA LEU A 985 -6.11 -15.71 -23.94
C LEU A 985 -6.50 -16.52 -25.21
N GLY A 986 -5.56 -17.24 -25.81
CA GLY A 986 -5.77 -18.03 -27.03
C GLY A 986 -5.41 -17.33 -28.33
N LEU A 987 -4.89 -16.11 -28.29
CA LEU A 987 -4.12 -15.55 -29.41
C LEU A 987 -2.65 -15.95 -29.23
N LEU A 988 -2.21 -16.92 -30.02
CA LEU A 988 -0.82 -17.37 -30.06
C LEU A 988 -0.05 -16.54 -31.09
N VAL A 989 1.01 -15.86 -30.66
CA VAL A 989 1.99 -15.19 -31.52
C VAL A 989 3.30 -15.95 -31.37
N THR A 990 3.95 -16.27 -32.48
CA THR A 990 5.20 -17.03 -32.53
C THR A 990 6.13 -16.39 -33.56
N THR A 991 7.34 -15.98 -33.15
CA THR A 991 8.37 -15.50 -34.07
C THR A 991 9.34 -16.62 -34.45
N SER A 992 9.99 -16.51 -35.61
CA SER A 992 11.25 -17.20 -35.88
C SER A 992 12.37 -16.64 -34.97
N PRO A 993 13.56 -17.27 -34.92
CA PRO A 993 14.73 -16.62 -34.37
C PRO A 993 15.04 -15.36 -35.18
N ILE A 994 15.51 -14.30 -34.50
CA ILE A 994 16.02 -13.10 -35.16
C ILE A 994 17.53 -13.17 -35.07
N HIS A 995 18.18 -13.36 -36.22
CA HIS A 995 19.62 -13.42 -36.35
C HIS A 995 20.06 -12.22 -37.20
N LEU A 996 20.92 -11.39 -36.64
CA LEU A 996 21.43 -10.16 -37.25
C LEU A 996 22.96 -10.20 -37.19
N THR A 997 23.62 -10.17 -38.34
CA THR A 997 25.07 -10.12 -38.43
C THR A 997 25.53 -8.76 -38.96
N ILE A 998 26.64 -8.26 -38.40
CA ILE A 998 27.36 -7.09 -38.92
C ILE A 998 28.78 -7.55 -39.24
N THR A 999 29.15 -7.44 -40.51
CA THR A 999 30.42 -7.94 -41.03
C THR A 999 31.15 -6.85 -41.80
N ALA A 1000 32.41 -6.58 -41.42
CA ALA A 1000 33.30 -5.74 -42.20
C ALA A 1000 33.93 -6.57 -43.32
N HIS A 1001 33.62 -6.24 -44.57
CA HIS A 1001 34.20 -6.84 -45.76
C HIS A 1001 35.33 -5.96 -46.26
N ALA A 1002 36.56 -6.45 -46.12
CA ALA A 1002 37.73 -5.88 -46.77
C ALA A 1002 37.74 -6.25 -48.26
N GLY A 1003 38.01 -5.27 -49.12
CA GLY A 1003 38.02 -5.42 -50.57
C GLY A 1003 38.06 -4.08 -51.33
N GLN A 1004 38.14 -4.17 -52.65
CA GLN A 1004 38.24 -3.01 -53.53
C GLN A 1004 37.01 -2.09 -53.40
N GLY A 1005 37.24 -0.82 -53.05
CA GLY A 1005 36.18 0.19 -52.85
C GLY A 1005 35.44 0.11 -51.50
N LEU A 1006 35.66 -0.95 -50.72
CA LEU A 1006 34.98 -1.21 -49.44
C LEU A 1006 35.71 -0.53 -48.27
N VAL A 1007 35.84 0.79 -48.34
CA VAL A 1007 36.75 1.57 -47.48
C VAL A 1007 36.46 1.42 -45.98
N LEU A 1008 35.19 1.47 -45.56
CA LEU A 1008 34.84 1.31 -44.15
C LEU A 1008 35.07 -0.13 -43.69
N GLY A 1009 34.75 -1.11 -44.52
CA GLY A 1009 35.06 -2.53 -44.28
C GLY A 1009 36.56 -2.79 -44.14
N ASN A 1010 37.40 -2.20 -45.00
CA ASN A 1010 38.87 -2.29 -44.91
C ASN A 1010 39.41 -1.72 -43.59
N VAL A 1011 38.98 -0.51 -43.21
CA VAL A 1011 39.47 0.15 -41.99
C VAL A 1011 39.02 -0.60 -40.73
N VAL A 1012 37.75 -0.99 -40.65
CA VAL A 1012 37.22 -1.66 -39.46
C VAL A 1012 37.77 -3.09 -39.34
N SER A 1013 37.97 -3.81 -40.45
CA SER A 1013 38.69 -5.08 -40.46
C SER A 1013 40.14 -4.92 -39.97
N ALA A 1014 40.89 -3.93 -40.50
CA ALA A 1014 42.26 -3.70 -40.08
C ALA A 1014 42.40 -3.23 -38.61
N LEU A 1015 41.45 -2.43 -38.11
CA LEU A 1015 41.37 -2.04 -36.70
C LEU A 1015 41.09 -3.24 -35.77
N ALA A 1016 40.17 -4.12 -36.16
CA ALA A 1016 39.88 -5.34 -35.39
C ALA A 1016 41.09 -6.28 -35.29
N HIS A 1017 41.98 -6.26 -36.28
CA HIS A 1017 43.21 -7.06 -36.33
C HIS A 1017 44.47 -6.29 -35.87
N LEU A 1018 44.35 -5.05 -35.36
CA LEU A 1018 45.47 -4.17 -35.02
C LEU A 1018 46.45 -4.79 -34.00
N PHE A 1019 45.93 -5.59 -33.06
CA PHE A 1019 46.69 -6.22 -31.98
C PHE A 1019 47.01 -7.70 -32.22
N ASP A 1020 46.67 -8.24 -33.39
CA ASP A 1020 47.04 -9.61 -33.72
C ASP A 1020 48.57 -9.75 -33.71
N ASN A 1021 49.07 -10.75 -32.98
CA ASN A 1021 50.49 -11.00 -32.72
C ASN A 1021 51.22 -9.79 -32.10
N PRO A 1022 50.98 -9.48 -30.80
CA PRO A 1022 51.72 -8.43 -30.11
C PRO A 1022 53.18 -8.84 -29.83
N PRO A 1023 54.11 -7.88 -29.69
CA PRO A 1023 55.45 -8.12 -29.14
C PRO A 1023 55.40 -8.58 -27.66
N PRO A 1024 56.49 -9.13 -27.10
CA PRO A 1024 56.52 -9.64 -25.72
C PRO A 1024 56.18 -8.59 -24.65
N GLU A 1025 56.65 -7.36 -24.85
CA GLU A 1025 56.22 -6.16 -24.14
C GLU A 1025 55.59 -5.22 -25.17
N LEU A 1026 54.36 -4.75 -24.93
CA LEU A 1026 53.65 -3.82 -25.81
C LEU A 1026 53.75 -2.39 -25.26
N THR A 1027 54.44 -1.51 -25.98
CA THR A 1027 54.63 -0.11 -25.59
C THR A 1027 53.70 0.84 -26.35
N VAL A 1028 53.57 2.09 -25.87
CA VAL A 1028 52.86 3.16 -26.60
C VAL A 1028 53.52 3.45 -27.96
N ASP A 1029 54.83 3.24 -28.10
CA ASP A 1029 55.54 3.40 -29.37
C ASP A 1029 55.19 2.29 -30.38
N ASP A 1030 54.98 1.05 -29.93
CA ASP A 1030 54.51 -0.05 -30.80
C ASP A 1030 53.09 0.21 -31.33
N LEU A 1031 52.21 0.74 -30.48
CA LEU A 1031 50.88 1.24 -30.84
C LEU A 1031 50.96 2.33 -31.92
N ASN A 1032 51.82 3.33 -31.71
CA ASN A 1032 52.05 4.42 -32.65
C ASN A 1032 52.50 3.93 -34.03
N ILE A 1033 53.49 3.04 -34.08
CA ILE A 1033 54.03 2.50 -35.33
C ILE A 1033 52.94 1.73 -36.11
N ARG A 1034 52.10 0.94 -35.43
CA ARG A 1034 51.00 0.20 -36.08
C ARG A 1034 49.91 1.14 -36.60
N LEU A 1035 49.55 2.18 -35.86
CA LEU A 1035 48.53 3.16 -36.28
C LEU A 1035 49.03 4.07 -37.42
N GLU A 1036 50.28 4.51 -37.38
CA GLU A 1036 50.92 5.29 -38.46
C GLU A 1036 50.94 4.49 -39.77
N GLN A 1037 51.31 3.20 -39.70
CA GLN A 1037 51.29 2.30 -40.87
C GLN A 1037 49.86 2.12 -41.41
N LEU A 1038 48.86 1.89 -40.55
CA LEU A 1038 47.46 1.77 -40.95
C LEU A 1038 46.94 3.04 -41.64
N LEU A 1039 47.28 4.22 -41.10
CA LEU A 1039 46.94 5.51 -41.70
C LEU A 1039 47.65 5.72 -43.06
N ALA A 1040 48.89 5.27 -43.21
CA ALA A 1040 49.61 5.32 -44.48
C ALA A 1040 48.97 4.42 -45.54
N ASP A 1041 48.60 3.18 -45.19
CA ASP A 1041 47.97 2.22 -46.10
C ASP A 1041 46.57 2.67 -46.52
N LEU A 1042 45.79 3.25 -45.60
CA LEU A 1042 44.50 3.87 -45.92
C LEU A 1042 44.66 5.05 -46.88
N ASN A 1043 45.63 5.94 -46.63
CA ASN A 1043 45.92 7.06 -47.53
C ASN A 1043 46.34 6.61 -48.94
N ALA A 1044 47.03 5.46 -49.06
CA ALA A 1044 47.39 4.88 -50.34
C ALA A 1044 46.19 4.29 -51.11
N GLN A 1045 45.20 3.72 -50.43
CA GLN A 1045 44.00 3.15 -51.07
C GLN A 1045 43.01 4.23 -51.56
N ILE A 1046 42.92 5.37 -50.86
CA ILE A 1046 42.02 6.48 -51.20
C ILE A 1046 42.79 7.80 -51.31
N PRO A 1047 43.64 7.96 -52.35
CA PRO A 1047 44.48 9.15 -52.52
C PRO A 1047 43.68 10.38 -52.98
N GLY A 1048 42.48 10.19 -53.55
CA GLY A 1048 41.64 11.29 -54.05
C GLY A 1048 40.85 12.05 -52.99
N ILE A 1049 40.73 11.51 -51.77
CA ILE A 1049 39.95 12.08 -50.67
C ILE A 1049 40.94 12.58 -49.60
N PRO A 1050 41.04 13.89 -49.31
CA PRO A 1050 41.82 14.36 -48.18
C PRO A 1050 41.19 13.91 -46.85
N ALA A 1051 41.99 13.80 -45.79
CA ALA A 1051 41.42 13.69 -44.45
C ALA A 1051 40.61 14.96 -44.13
N ALA A 1052 39.50 14.80 -43.40
CA ALA A 1052 38.73 15.93 -42.91
C ALA A 1052 39.59 16.82 -42.00
N PRO A 1053 39.42 18.14 -42.02
CA PRO A 1053 40.31 19.05 -41.28
C PRO A 1053 40.12 18.90 -39.76
N THR A 1054 41.18 18.48 -39.08
CA THR A 1054 41.28 18.46 -37.62
C THR A 1054 42.26 19.53 -37.10
N PRO A 1055 42.08 20.04 -35.87
CA PRO A 1055 43.07 20.88 -35.21
C PRO A 1055 44.36 20.07 -34.92
N PRO A 1056 45.53 20.74 -34.83
CA PRO A 1056 46.76 20.10 -34.38
C PRO A 1056 46.66 19.75 -32.89
N VAL A 1057 47.01 18.52 -32.54
CA VAL A 1057 47.04 18.03 -31.16
C VAL A 1057 48.11 18.76 -30.35
N THR A 1058 47.82 19.13 -29.10
CA THR A 1058 48.83 19.67 -28.18
C THR A 1058 48.43 19.36 -26.73
N LEU A 1059 48.91 18.23 -26.21
CA LEU A 1059 48.56 17.77 -24.87
C LEU A 1059 49.08 18.70 -23.76
N GLU A 1060 48.20 19.06 -22.84
CA GLU A 1060 48.55 19.78 -21.61
C GLU A 1060 49.14 18.83 -20.52
N PRO A 1061 49.85 19.34 -19.50
CA PRO A 1061 50.41 18.50 -18.43
C PRO A 1061 49.33 17.71 -17.67
N GLY A 1062 49.43 16.38 -17.68
CA GLY A 1062 48.43 15.48 -17.08
C GLY A 1062 47.34 15.02 -18.05
N GLN A 1063 47.26 15.61 -19.25
CA GLN A 1063 46.45 15.10 -20.35
C GLN A 1063 47.15 13.90 -21.01
N PHE A 1064 46.40 12.84 -21.27
CA PHE A 1064 46.92 11.62 -21.92
C PHE A 1064 46.17 11.26 -23.20
N LEU A 1065 45.07 11.95 -23.51
CA LEU A 1065 44.30 11.78 -24.74
C LEU A 1065 43.69 13.11 -25.21
N GLU A 1066 43.80 13.37 -26.50
CA GLU A 1066 43.03 14.38 -27.24
C GLU A 1066 42.47 13.70 -28.50
N LEU A 1067 41.21 13.24 -28.44
CA LEU A 1067 40.54 12.62 -29.59
C LEU A 1067 39.62 13.63 -30.26
N THR A 1068 39.82 13.94 -31.54
CA THR A 1068 38.93 14.82 -32.32
C THR A 1068 38.28 14.10 -33.49
N VAL A 1069 36.97 13.89 -33.39
CA VAL A 1069 36.10 13.56 -34.52
C VAL A 1069 35.91 14.83 -35.36
N ALA A 1070 36.26 14.76 -36.65
CA ALA A 1070 35.98 15.85 -37.58
C ALA A 1070 34.46 15.99 -37.87
N PRO A 1071 33.99 17.15 -38.38
CA PRO A 1071 32.59 17.35 -38.76
C PRO A 1071 32.10 16.29 -39.76
N ILE A 1072 30.93 15.71 -39.52
CA ILE A 1072 30.23 14.84 -40.46
C ILE A 1072 29.29 15.71 -41.29
N ASP A 1073 29.42 15.65 -42.62
CA ASP A 1073 28.61 16.38 -43.60
C ASP A 1073 28.06 15.37 -44.62
N LEU A 1074 26.81 14.91 -44.45
CA LEU A 1074 26.21 13.83 -45.24
C LEU A 1074 24.91 14.25 -45.93
N ASN A 1075 24.69 13.74 -47.15
CA ASN A 1075 23.41 13.86 -47.86
C ASN A 1075 22.74 12.49 -48.04
N LEU A 1076 21.70 12.25 -47.24
CA LEU A 1076 20.95 11.00 -47.22
C LEU A 1076 19.64 11.18 -47.99
N LEU A 1077 19.68 11.07 -49.32
CA LEU A 1077 18.51 11.22 -50.20
C LEU A 1077 17.71 12.52 -49.97
N GLY A 1078 18.41 13.65 -49.78
CA GLY A 1078 17.81 14.95 -49.52
C GLY A 1078 17.58 15.30 -48.04
N LEU A 1079 18.04 14.46 -47.11
CA LEU A 1079 18.31 14.87 -45.74
C LEU A 1079 19.79 15.28 -45.64
N LEU A 1080 20.05 16.57 -45.49
CA LEU A 1080 21.39 17.09 -45.22
C LEU A 1080 21.64 17.05 -43.71
N LEU A 1081 22.67 16.30 -43.29
CA LEU A 1081 23.07 16.13 -41.90
C LEU A 1081 24.47 16.73 -41.70
N ASN A 1082 24.60 17.69 -40.78
CA ASN A 1082 25.86 18.35 -40.46
C ASN A 1082 26.13 18.28 -38.95
N THR A 1083 27.35 17.90 -38.54
CA THR A 1083 27.76 17.94 -37.13
C THR A 1083 28.84 18.99 -36.85
N SER A 1084 28.92 19.49 -35.62
CA SER A 1084 30.14 20.15 -35.15
C SER A 1084 31.30 19.13 -35.03
N PRO A 1085 32.57 19.58 -34.98
CA PRO A 1085 33.66 18.71 -34.54
C PRO A 1085 33.44 18.30 -33.08
N ILE A 1086 33.86 17.09 -32.74
CA ILE A 1086 33.74 16.51 -31.40
C ILE A 1086 35.14 16.22 -30.88
N THR A 1087 35.67 17.09 -30.03
CA THR A 1087 36.91 16.86 -29.29
C THR A 1087 36.58 16.28 -27.93
N VAL A 1088 37.32 15.26 -27.51
CA VAL A 1088 37.26 14.62 -26.19
C VAL A 1088 38.67 14.63 -25.60
N ASN A 1089 38.83 15.34 -24.49
CA ASN A 1089 40.08 15.40 -23.73
C ASN A 1089 39.94 14.56 -22.47
N ALA A 1090 41.01 13.84 -22.11
CA ALA A 1090 41.06 13.10 -20.85
C ALA A 1090 42.35 13.40 -20.07
N PHE A 1091 42.19 13.70 -18.78
CA PHE A 1091 43.28 14.06 -17.88
C PHE A 1091 43.27 13.20 -16.62
N ALA A 1092 44.47 12.83 -16.15
CA ALA A 1092 44.68 12.21 -14.85
C ALA A 1092 45.05 13.30 -13.82
N GLN A 1093 44.10 13.70 -12.99
CA GLN A 1093 44.32 14.67 -11.91
C GLN A 1093 44.65 13.92 -10.61
N THR A 1094 45.90 13.98 -10.17
CA THR A 1094 46.34 13.33 -8.93
C THR A 1094 46.05 14.16 -7.67
N GLY A 1095 45.79 13.50 -6.53
CA GLY A 1095 45.49 14.15 -5.25
C GLY A 1095 44.65 13.32 -4.27
N ASP A 1096 44.36 13.90 -3.10
CA ASP A 1096 43.54 13.29 -2.05
C ASP A 1096 42.09 13.09 -2.56
N GLY A 1097 41.60 11.84 -2.56
CA GLY A 1097 40.25 11.48 -3.04
C GLY A 1097 40.17 11.17 -4.54
N ASN A 1098 41.19 11.52 -5.33
CA ASN A 1098 41.25 11.32 -6.77
C ASN A 1098 41.75 9.91 -7.15
N LEU A 1099 41.02 8.87 -6.74
CA LEU A 1099 41.40 7.47 -6.92
C LEU A 1099 41.71 7.10 -8.38
N LEU A 1100 40.84 7.49 -9.32
CA LEU A 1100 41.01 7.16 -10.74
C LEU A 1100 42.21 7.91 -11.35
N GLY A 1101 42.38 9.20 -10.99
CA GLY A 1101 43.53 10.00 -11.41
C GLY A 1101 44.86 9.44 -10.91
N ASN A 1102 44.96 9.10 -9.63
CA ASN A 1102 46.15 8.50 -9.01
C ASN A 1102 46.51 7.13 -9.61
N LEU A 1103 45.51 6.28 -9.87
CA LEU A 1103 45.71 4.98 -10.49
C LEU A 1103 46.20 5.12 -11.94
N LEU A 1104 45.60 6.04 -12.70
CA LEU A 1104 45.89 6.21 -14.12
C LEU A 1104 47.26 6.83 -14.37
N ASP A 1105 47.67 7.83 -13.57
CA ASP A 1105 49.03 8.40 -13.59
C ASP A 1105 50.10 7.31 -13.34
N SER A 1106 49.85 6.44 -12.35
CA SER A 1106 50.72 5.29 -12.06
C SER A 1106 50.74 4.27 -13.21
N LEU A 1107 49.60 3.96 -13.82
CA LEU A 1107 49.50 3.01 -14.94
C LEU A 1107 50.23 3.53 -16.20
N LEU A 1108 50.02 4.81 -16.56
CA LEU A 1108 50.68 5.46 -17.68
C LEU A 1108 52.21 5.44 -17.52
N PHE A 1109 52.71 5.65 -16.30
CA PHE A 1109 54.13 5.53 -15.99
C PHE A 1109 54.68 4.10 -16.21
N THR A 1110 53.88 3.05 -15.98
CA THR A 1110 54.34 1.66 -16.16
C THR A 1110 54.45 1.20 -17.62
N ILE A 1111 53.81 1.89 -18.57
CA ILE A 1111 53.83 1.54 -20.02
C ILE A 1111 54.70 2.48 -20.87
N ASP A 1112 55.58 3.26 -20.22
CA ASP A 1112 56.44 4.30 -20.82
C ASP A 1112 55.66 5.34 -21.67
N ALA A 1113 54.48 5.74 -21.18
CA ALA A 1113 53.61 6.74 -21.83
C ALA A 1113 54.16 8.16 -21.63
N THR A 1114 55.23 8.50 -22.35
CA THR A 1114 55.80 9.85 -22.36
C THR A 1114 54.85 10.87 -23.02
N PRO A 1115 54.89 12.16 -22.66
CA PRO A 1115 54.06 13.18 -23.31
C PRO A 1115 54.26 13.25 -24.84
N GLY A 1116 55.45 12.89 -25.32
CA GLY A 1116 55.74 12.81 -26.76
C GLY A 1116 54.99 11.68 -27.45
N ASN A 1117 55.03 10.45 -26.92
CA ASN A 1117 54.36 9.33 -27.57
C ASN A 1117 52.84 9.30 -27.36
N LEU A 1118 52.33 9.90 -26.27
CA LEU A 1118 50.89 10.17 -26.10
C LEU A 1118 50.38 11.24 -27.08
N THR A 1119 51.19 12.26 -27.39
CA THR A 1119 50.87 13.24 -28.44
C THR A 1119 50.82 12.54 -29.81
N THR A 1120 51.85 11.76 -30.15
CA THR A 1120 51.88 10.96 -31.40
C THR A 1120 50.69 9.98 -31.50
N LEU A 1121 50.26 9.39 -30.38
CA LEU A 1121 49.10 8.48 -30.34
C LEU A 1121 47.80 9.22 -30.66
N SER A 1122 47.60 10.37 -30.03
CA SER A 1122 46.45 11.23 -30.30
C SER A 1122 46.48 11.75 -31.74
N GLU A 1123 47.64 12.14 -32.28
CA GLU A 1123 47.81 12.55 -33.69
C GLU A 1123 47.46 11.41 -34.67
N ASN A 1124 47.95 10.20 -34.43
CA ASN A 1124 47.70 9.03 -35.29
C ASN A 1124 46.23 8.59 -35.28
N LEU A 1125 45.60 8.55 -34.08
CA LEU A 1125 44.17 8.25 -33.93
C LEU A 1125 43.31 9.31 -34.61
N ASN A 1126 43.62 10.60 -34.41
CA ASN A 1126 42.92 11.70 -35.05
C ASN A 1126 43.11 11.70 -36.57
N GLY A 1127 44.31 11.37 -37.06
CA GLY A 1127 44.58 11.24 -38.50
C GLY A 1127 43.78 10.12 -39.16
N LEU A 1128 43.67 8.97 -38.51
CA LEU A 1128 42.86 7.84 -38.99
C LEU A 1128 41.37 8.17 -39.00
N LEU A 1129 40.87 8.72 -37.89
CA LEU A 1129 39.47 9.13 -37.75
C LEU A 1129 39.11 10.24 -38.76
N ALA A 1130 39.94 11.27 -38.89
CA ALA A 1130 39.78 12.33 -39.88
C ALA A 1130 39.75 11.79 -41.32
N LYS A 1131 40.55 10.76 -41.62
CA LYS A 1131 40.54 10.11 -42.94
C LYS A 1131 39.24 9.35 -43.20
N VAL A 1132 38.71 8.63 -42.21
CA VAL A 1132 37.40 7.95 -42.30
C VAL A 1132 36.25 8.95 -42.45
N ILE A 1133 36.23 10.04 -41.68
CA ILE A 1133 35.21 11.09 -41.79
C ILE A 1133 35.29 11.79 -43.16
N GLY A 1134 36.50 12.04 -43.68
CA GLY A 1134 36.69 12.58 -45.04
C GLY A 1134 36.10 11.69 -46.14
N VAL A 1135 36.11 10.37 -45.95
CA VAL A 1135 35.47 9.40 -46.85
C VAL A 1135 33.96 9.44 -46.74
N LEU A 1136 33.42 9.46 -45.52
CA LEU A 1136 31.98 9.55 -45.28
C LEU A 1136 31.42 10.82 -45.93
N ASN A 1137 32.04 11.98 -45.71
CA ASN A 1137 31.60 13.26 -46.27
C ASN A 1137 31.77 13.36 -47.81
N ALA A 1138 32.51 12.43 -48.43
CA ALA A 1138 32.68 12.31 -49.87
C ALA A 1138 31.76 11.24 -50.51
N SER A 1139 30.85 10.65 -49.73
CA SER A 1139 29.94 9.59 -50.14
C SER A 1139 28.50 10.08 -50.24
N ASP A 1140 27.78 9.69 -51.29
CA ASP A 1140 26.36 9.99 -51.47
C ASP A 1140 25.51 8.73 -51.31
N LEU A 1141 24.37 8.86 -50.62
CA LEU A 1141 23.40 7.78 -50.50
C LEU A 1141 22.49 7.78 -51.73
N THR A 1142 22.45 6.66 -52.47
CA THR A 1142 21.66 6.57 -53.72
C THR A 1142 20.67 5.40 -53.71
N LEU A 1143 19.52 5.61 -54.35
CA LEU A 1143 18.54 4.56 -54.65
C LEU A 1143 18.82 3.98 -56.03
N ALA A 1144 18.86 2.67 -56.15
CA ALA A 1144 18.92 2.01 -57.45
C ALA A 1144 17.70 2.40 -58.32
N GLN A 1145 17.92 2.74 -59.60
CA GLN A 1145 16.84 3.16 -60.51
C GLN A 1145 15.70 2.14 -60.58
N ALA A 1146 16.00 0.84 -60.52
CA ALA A 1146 15.00 -0.22 -60.51
C ALA A 1146 14.07 -0.20 -59.27
N ALA A 1147 14.54 0.30 -58.13
CA ALA A 1147 13.72 0.48 -56.93
C ALA A 1147 12.84 1.73 -57.03
N ILE A 1148 13.36 2.81 -57.64
CA ILE A 1148 12.56 4.01 -57.98
C ILE A 1148 11.43 3.64 -58.95
N ASP A 1149 11.74 2.84 -59.98
CA ASP A 1149 10.77 2.37 -60.98
C ASP A 1149 9.76 1.35 -60.43
N ALA A 1150 10.03 0.76 -59.26
CA ALA A 1150 9.16 -0.21 -58.57
C ALA A 1150 8.22 0.44 -57.53
N LEU A 1151 8.39 1.72 -57.22
CA LEU A 1151 7.46 2.46 -56.36
C LEU A 1151 6.08 2.52 -57.04
N PRO A 1152 4.99 2.10 -56.36
CA PRO A 1152 3.65 2.22 -56.94
C PRO A 1152 3.30 3.69 -57.20
N GLU A 1153 2.59 3.98 -58.29
CA GLU A 1153 1.92 5.28 -58.49
C GLU A 1153 0.91 5.48 -57.35
N VAL A 1154 1.32 6.22 -56.32
CA VAL A 1154 0.42 6.65 -55.24
C VAL A 1154 -0.46 7.78 -55.78
N VAL A 1155 -1.77 7.54 -55.75
CA VAL A 1155 -2.85 8.47 -56.13
C VAL A 1155 -3.02 9.59 -55.11
#